data_AF-A0A021W176-F1
#
_entry.id   AF-A0A021W176-F1
#
_cell.length_a   1.000
_cell.length_b   1.000
_cell.length_c   1.000
_cell.angle_alpha   90.00
_cell.angle_beta   90.00
_cell.angle_gamma   90.00
#
_symmetry.space_group_name_H-M   'P 1'
#
loop_
_entity.id
_entity.type
_entity.pdbx_description
1 polymer ?
#
loop_
_entity_poly.entity_id
_entity_poly.type
_entity_poly.pdbx_seq_one_letter_code
_entity_poly.pdbx_strand_id
1 'polypeptide(L)'
;MTARLATARRPFDPHSDVLDDPASGLLVLPGDASHDFGYAEWDEDWPAMWRVVLTALAEGARPVWISDPDDDDGRQLVLPLTVELVPRPDNDYNDEAIALAGPPSMGGSVLDRHLGYMNETHLHYQGDAIRDLAEHTGRPVGAHAWVELWDFEAVSDARYDAGQSGDRARWAPSSHWIADDVEEGVEAELSEEPDLEADLDEDSRFTAAELRRFGYRIGGLRYTLAFAPGTSRAVDAYVTAHPQRQGPGLDARRDWHQRFVDAAARALARRSATGAWGRLTERQAAADVRQAAALGNLQAWEQWRRQDSAYGRLHARTVVTFGRRDVLVLDDAGVQVGKLDGDVLTLVDERCRAAAVTAIAEHAGPGTVRDLDLSGLGEYPDAVLIRSGPGWVVVGVAEGREARGSEPLGWVEPEGGLAHVLAPAHQRPVGVLLARHGVNVSRVALSGPTSAPDWVWLDPDARRVPVTSARARLALRAEHAALVPPEVATALPLRFTSEVRSQDLPGLADSGLLRDWYQPAPRSRLLSAQCRLCGSEALAPADAATYCGACINLASRGLLVDTGCDGPWTQATVWALRTLAEKEFSGPPSLAQLARVPGPGVPADLAVLCRMLVPRMARLPVRYQRKPLSFTEWLAAAGLLDEGLSTPRGTRSVASDGHACRSLLERHVDDFMAHHGIEHEVEPSWPAHPRWNTTGMRADWRLGDGTMVEAFGLEGHGAYDAKVERKRALAHELGVRLVEVRTEDLGRLRETFADWL
;
A
#
# COMPACT_ATOMS: atom_id res chain seq x y z
N MET A 1 16.06 39.86 -55.52
CA MET A 1 15.33 41.03 -54.98
C MET A 1 15.60 41.11 -53.50
N THR A 2 16.48 42.05 -53.18
CA THR A 2 17.00 42.42 -51.87
C THR A 2 15.92 43.15 -51.04
N ALA A 3 16.02 42.98 -49.72
CA ALA A 3 15.51 43.86 -48.65
C ALA A 3 13.99 43.93 -48.37
N ARG A 4 13.59 43.45 -47.18
CA ARG A 4 13.06 44.25 -46.05
C ARG A 4 12.29 43.36 -45.08
N LEU A 5 12.95 42.89 -44.02
CA LEU A 5 12.33 42.65 -42.70
C LEU A 5 13.39 42.96 -41.64
N ALA A 6 13.67 44.25 -41.47
CA ALA A 6 14.29 44.78 -40.27
C ALA A 6 13.15 45.22 -39.34
N THR A 7 12.93 44.44 -38.28
CA THR A 7 12.48 44.80 -36.92
C THR A 7 11.92 43.55 -36.21
N ALA A 8 12.77 42.54 -36.05
CA ALA A 8 12.61 41.56 -34.97
C ALA A 8 13.70 41.87 -33.94
N ARG A 9 13.30 41.88 -32.66
CA ARG A 9 14.16 42.14 -31.50
C ARG A 9 15.49 41.38 -31.63
N ARG A 10 16.60 42.06 -31.31
CA ARG A 10 17.98 41.54 -31.41
C ARG A 10 18.08 40.13 -30.81
N PRO A 11 18.80 39.18 -31.42
CA PRO A 11 19.17 37.94 -30.75
C PRO A 11 20.13 38.30 -29.60
N PHE A 12 19.64 38.07 -28.39
CA PHE A 12 20.27 38.05 -27.06
C PHE A 12 21.75 38.46 -26.98
N ASP A 13 21.98 39.64 -26.40
CA ASP A 13 23.26 40.04 -25.81
C ASP A 13 23.15 39.71 -24.30
N PRO A 14 24.02 38.84 -23.73
CA PRO A 14 23.98 38.49 -22.31
C PRO A 14 24.41 39.71 -21.48
N HIS A 15 23.47 40.61 -21.21
CA HIS A 15 23.71 41.74 -20.34
C HIS A 15 23.89 41.25 -18.90
N SER A 16 24.83 41.84 -18.16
CA SER A 16 25.08 41.57 -16.74
C SER A 16 24.10 42.27 -15.79
N ASP A 17 23.14 43.02 -16.34
CA ASP A 17 22.40 44.05 -15.62
C ASP A 17 20.88 43.76 -15.65
N VAL A 18 20.16 44.23 -14.63
CA VAL A 18 18.70 44.20 -14.58
C VAL A 18 18.13 45.21 -15.59
N LEU A 19 17.24 44.75 -16.46
CA LEU A 19 16.69 45.54 -17.56
C LEU A 19 15.23 45.92 -17.31
N ASP A 20 14.86 47.15 -17.68
CA ASP A 20 13.45 47.54 -17.76
C ASP A 20 12.90 47.08 -19.12
N ASP A 21 11.88 46.21 -19.13
CA ASP A 21 11.15 45.83 -20.34
C ASP A 21 9.76 46.49 -20.35
N PRO A 22 9.60 47.62 -21.06
CA PRO A 22 8.33 48.35 -21.10
C PRO A 22 7.19 47.56 -21.75
N ALA A 23 7.50 46.54 -22.56
CA ALA A 23 6.48 45.75 -23.26
C ALA A 23 5.79 44.74 -22.34
N SER A 24 6.54 44.13 -21.42
CA SER A 24 5.99 43.23 -20.40
C SER A 24 5.62 43.97 -19.11
N GLY A 25 6.21 45.15 -18.88
CA GLY A 25 6.09 45.91 -17.64
C GLY A 25 6.99 45.37 -16.51
N LEU A 26 7.96 44.52 -16.85
CA LEU A 26 8.81 43.80 -15.91
C LEU A 26 10.19 44.45 -15.76
N LEU A 27 10.77 44.32 -14.56
CA LEU A 27 12.20 44.38 -14.35
C LEU A 27 12.80 43.00 -14.60
N VAL A 28 13.40 42.80 -15.76
CA VAL A 28 13.90 41.51 -16.21
C VAL A 28 15.31 41.27 -15.71
N LEU A 29 15.48 40.20 -14.95
CA LEU A 29 16.78 39.72 -14.48
C LEU A 29 17.59 39.17 -15.66
N PRO A 30 18.94 39.33 -15.63
CA PRO A 30 19.79 38.78 -16.67
C PRO A 30 19.75 37.25 -16.64
N GLY A 31 19.77 36.62 -17.82
CA GLY A 31 19.80 35.17 -17.98
C GLY A 31 20.97 34.74 -18.88
N ASP A 32 21.56 33.58 -18.59
CA ASP A 32 22.57 32.95 -19.44
C ASP A 32 22.01 31.66 -20.04
N ALA A 33 21.63 31.71 -21.32
CA ALA A 33 21.08 30.55 -22.03
C ALA A 33 22.12 29.45 -22.32
N SER A 34 23.40 29.65 -21.97
CA SER A 34 24.47 28.69 -22.27
C SER A 34 24.88 27.78 -21.12
N HIS A 35 24.44 28.05 -19.87
CA HIS A 35 24.99 27.34 -18.71
C HIS A 35 24.00 26.98 -17.58
N ASP A 36 22.78 27.53 -17.50
CA ASP A 36 21.81 27.14 -16.45
C ASP A 36 20.36 27.31 -16.91
N PHE A 37 19.61 26.20 -16.94
CA PHE A 37 18.16 26.23 -17.12
C PHE A 37 17.47 25.90 -15.79
N GLY A 38 16.60 26.81 -15.36
CA GLY A 38 15.64 26.54 -14.32
C GLY A 38 14.43 25.82 -14.87
N TYR A 39 13.95 24.83 -14.14
CA TYR A 39 12.69 24.16 -14.41
C TYR A 39 11.64 24.71 -13.47
N ALA A 40 10.47 25.06 -14.02
CA ALA A 40 9.32 25.30 -13.18
C ALA A 40 8.75 23.95 -12.72
N GLU A 41 8.64 23.74 -11.42
CA GLU A 41 7.85 22.65 -10.88
C GLU A 41 6.38 22.95 -11.17
N TRP A 42 5.75 22.03 -11.90
CA TRP A 42 4.45 22.23 -12.52
C TRP A 42 3.34 22.36 -11.47
N ASP A 43 2.49 23.37 -11.65
CA ASP A 43 1.15 23.41 -11.04
C ASP A 43 0.14 22.90 -12.08
N GLU A 44 -0.87 22.14 -11.64
CA GLU A 44 -1.87 21.48 -12.49
C GLU A 44 -2.86 22.47 -13.17
N ASP A 45 -2.65 23.79 -13.05
CA ASP A 45 -3.53 24.86 -13.57
C ASP A 45 -3.29 25.16 -15.07
N TRP A 46 -3.53 24.14 -15.90
CA TRP A 46 -3.43 24.17 -17.36
C TRP A 46 -4.18 25.33 -18.06
N PRO A 47 -5.36 25.79 -17.59
CA PRO A 47 -6.07 26.95 -18.17
C PRO A 47 -5.28 28.26 -18.14
N ALA A 48 -4.47 28.50 -17.10
CA ALA A 48 -3.66 29.70 -16.99
C ALA A 48 -2.47 29.66 -17.96
N MET A 49 -1.79 28.52 -18.07
CA MET A 49 -0.75 28.29 -19.07
C MET A 49 -1.28 28.44 -20.49
N TRP A 50 -2.44 27.86 -20.78
CA TRP A 50 -3.11 27.97 -22.06
C TRP A 50 -3.32 29.41 -22.49
N ARG A 51 -3.83 30.22 -21.56
CA ARG A 51 -4.08 31.62 -21.79
C ARG A 51 -2.79 32.37 -22.13
N VAL A 52 -1.70 32.10 -21.40
CA VAL A 52 -0.40 32.74 -21.62
C VAL A 52 0.17 32.36 -23.00
N VAL A 53 0.16 31.07 -23.35
CA VAL A 53 0.67 30.57 -24.64
C VAL A 53 -0.13 31.15 -25.81
N LEU A 54 -1.46 31.10 -25.76
CA LEU A 54 -2.31 31.66 -26.81
C LEU A 54 -2.17 33.17 -26.94
N THR A 55 -2.05 33.89 -25.82
CA THR A 55 -1.85 35.34 -25.82
C THR A 55 -0.50 35.68 -26.46
N ALA A 56 0.57 34.98 -26.08
CA ALA A 56 1.90 35.18 -26.67
C ALA A 56 1.88 34.94 -28.20
N LEU A 57 1.24 33.86 -28.66
CA LEU A 57 1.11 33.56 -30.08
C LEU A 57 0.28 34.62 -30.83
N ALA A 58 -0.82 35.08 -30.24
CA ALA A 58 -1.67 36.14 -30.79
C ALA A 58 -0.94 37.49 -30.86
N GLU A 59 -0.05 37.76 -29.92
CA GLU A 59 0.83 38.94 -29.88
C GLU A 59 2.03 38.82 -30.82
N GLY A 60 2.18 37.70 -31.52
CA GLY A 60 3.16 37.51 -32.57
C GLY A 60 4.40 36.71 -32.18
N ALA A 61 4.43 36.09 -30.99
CA ALA A 61 5.46 35.12 -30.66
C ALA A 61 5.48 33.99 -31.70
N ARG A 62 6.67 33.46 -31.98
CA ARG A 62 6.88 32.38 -32.94
C ARG A 62 7.72 31.30 -32.26
N PRO A 63 7.34 30.03 -32.40
CA PRO A 63 8.22 28.93 -32.03
C PRO A 63 9.58 29.06 -32.72
N VAL A 64 10.64 28.77 -31.99
CA VAL A 64 12.02 28.77 -32.48
C VAL A 64 12.71 27.47 -32.08
N TRP A 65 13.64 27.04 -32.92
CA TRP A 65 14.52 25.92 -32.58
C TRP A 65 15.68 26.45 -31.75
N ILE A 66 15.89 25.86 -30.58
CA ILE A 66 17.06 26.09 -29.74
C ILE A 66 17.94 24.84 -29.75
N SER A 67 19.25 25.03 -29.60
CA SER A 67 20.15 23.91 -29.35
C SER A 67 20.09 23.57 -27.87
N ASP A 68 19.55 22.40 -27.54
CA ASP A 68 19.57 21.86 -26.19
C ASP A 68 20.84 21.01 -26.03
N PRO A 69 21.78 21.36 -25.12
CA PRO A 69 22.97 20.54 -24.89
C PRO A 69 22.67 19.16 -24.29
N ASP A 70 21.47 18.95 -23.74
CA ASP A 70 21.04 17.67 -23.17
C ASP A 70 20.25 16.78 -24.16
N ASP A 71 20.01 17.25 -25.39
CA ASP A 71 19.30 16.50 -26.45
C ASP A 71 20.26 16.07 -27.57
N ASP A 72 20.37 14.75 -27.80
CA ASP A 72 21.31 14.16 -28.76
C ASP A 72 20.99 14.54 -30.23
N ASP A 73 19.75 14.93 -30.55
CA ASP A 73 19.36 15.42 -31.89
C ASP A 73 19.61 16.93 -32.07
N GLY A 74 20.07 17.60 -31.00
CA GLY A 74 20.68 18.93 -31.02
C GLY A 74 19.75 20.11 -31.31
N ARG A 75 18.43 19.89 -31.38
CA ARG A 75 17.43 20.95 -31.60
C ARG A 75 16.08 20.66 -30.92
N GLN A 76 15.70 21.47 -29.93
CA GLN A 76 14.38 21.46 -29.31
C GLN A 76 13.54 22.63 -29.84
N LEU A 77 12.26 22.40 -30.18
CA LEU A 77 11.34 23.47 -30.56
C LEU A 77 10.74 24.08 -29.28
N VAL A 78 10.83 25.40 -29.16
CA VAL A 78 10.34 26.10 -27.97
C VAL A 78 9.60 27.39 -28.33
N LEU A 79 8.65 27.79 -27.50
CA LEU A 79 8.00 29.09 -27.56
C LEU A 79 8.65 30.04 -26.54
N PRO A 80 9.40 31.09 -26.97
CA PRO A 80 10.03 32.03 -26.06
C PRO A 80 9.00 32.99 -25.45
N LEU A 81 9.12 33.21 -24.15
CA LEU A 81 8.25 34.01 -23.30
C LEU A 81 9.09 34.91 -22.37
N THR A 82 8.42 35.89 -21.76
CA THR A 82 8.91 36.54 -20.53
C THR A 82 7.92 36.21 -19.43
N VAL A 83 8.42 35.79 -18.28
CA VAL A 83 7.61 35.44 -17.11
C VAL A 83 7.89 36.40 -15.97
N GLU A 84 6.87 36.64 -15.16
CA GLU A 84 6.96 37.32 -13.88
C GLU A 84 7.31 36.31 -12.78
N LEU A 85 8.21 36.72 -11.90
CA LEU A 85 8.64 36.01 -10.71
C LEU A 85 7.94 36.66 -9.51
N VAL A 86 6.94 35.97 -8.96
CA VAL A 86 6.07 36.50 -7.91
C VAL A 86 6.39 35.82 -6.58
N PRO A 87 6.96 36.53 -5.59
CA PRO A 87 7.07 36.01 -4.23
C PRO A 87 5.69 35.66 -3.66
N ARG A 88 5.54 34.46 -3.10
CA ARG A 88 4.31 33.91 -2.53
C ARG A 88 4.51 33.51 -1.07
N PRO A 89 4.67 34.48 -0.15
CA PRO A 89 4.70 34.17 1.29
C PRO A 89 3.37 33.61 1.82
N ASP A 90 2.32 33.65 0.99
CA ASP A 90 1.02 33.03 1.21
C ASP A 90 0.95 31.58 0.70
N ASN A 91 2.04 31.01 0.18
CA ASN A 91 2.08 29.61 -0.24
C ASN A 91 2.14 28.69 1.00
N ASP A 92 1.16 27.78 1.11
CA ASP A 92 0.97 26.90 2.26
C ASP A 92 2.01 25.76 2.36
N TYR A 93 2.77 25.49 1.29
CA TYR A 93 3.85 24.51 1.22
C TYR A 93 5.21 25.13 1.58
N ASN A 94 5.54 26.30 1.01
CA ASN A 94 6.80 27.00 1.24
C ASN A 94 6.59 28.52 1.19
N ASP A 95 6.77 29.22 2.32
CA ASP A 95 6.58 30.67 2.44
C ASP A 95 7.69 31.48 1.75
N GLU A 96 8.73 30.82 1.28
CA GLU A 96 9.74 31.41 0.39
C GLU A 96 9.38 31.28 -1.09
N ALA A 97 8.33 30.52 -1.45
CA ALA A 97 8.03 30.15 -2.83
C ALA A 97 7.96 31.35 -3.78
N ILE A 98 8.47 31.15 -5.00
CA ILE A 98 8.35 32.10 -6.10
C ILE A 98 7.54 31.45 -7.22
N ALA A 99 6.36 32.02 -7.48
CA ALA A 99 5.52 31.59 -8.60
C ALA A 99 6.03 32.20 -9.91
N LEU A 100 6.05 31.39 -10.96
CA LEU A 100 6.19 31.83 -12.34
C LEU A 100 4.80 32.15 -12.88
N ALA A 101 4.65 33.33 -13.47
CA ALA A 101 3.40 33.77 -14.05
C ALA A 101 3.64 34.50 -15.38
N GLY A 102 2.65 34.58 -16.25
CA GLY A 102 2.68 35.46 -17.41
C GLY A 102 2.86 36.93 -16.99
N PRO A 103 3.36 37.80 -17.88
CA PRO A 103 3.65 39.18 -17.54
C PRO A 103 2.34 39.97 -17.26
N PRO A 104 2.40 41.04 -16.45
CA PRO A 104 1.24 41.88 -16.15
C PRO A 104 0.54 42.47 -17.38
N SER A 105 1.29 42.66 -18.48
CA SER A 105 0.76 43.15 -19.75
C SER A 105 -0.32 42.25 -20.36
N MET A 106 -0.34 40.95 -20.05
CA MET A 106 -1.39 40.02 -20.49
C MET A 106 -2.71 40.19 -19.74
N GLY A 107 -2.72 41.02 -18.69
CA GLY A 107 -3.88 41.27 -17.85
C GLY A 107 -4.26 40.06 -16.98
N GLY A 108 -5.32 40.22 -16.18
CA GLY A 108 -5.73 39.21 -15.20
C GLY A 108 -4.96 39.26 -13.88
N SER A 109 -5.37 38.44 -12.91
CA SER A 109 -4.65 38.26 -11.65
C SER A 109 -3.40 37.40 -11.86
N VAL A 110 -2.53 37.31 -10.84
CA VAL A 110 -1.38 36.39 -10.84
C VAL A 110 -1.83 34.94 -11.06
N LEU A 111 -2.95 34.54 -10.47
CA LEU A 111 -3.52 33.20 -10.64
C LEU A 111 -4.02 32.97 -12.07
N ASP A 112 -4.67 33.97 -12.67
CA ASP A 112 -5.16 33.86 -14.07
C ASP A 112 -4.04 33.69 -15.11
N ARG A 113 -2.79 33.92 -14.71
CA ARG A 113 -1.59 33.82 -15.54
C ARG A 113 -0.52 32.93 -14.89
N HIS A 114 -0.86 32.11 -13.90
CA HIS A 114 0.09 31.24 -13.21
C HIS A 114 0.59 30.11 -14.13
N LEU A 115 1.88 29.78 -14.03
CA LEU A 115 2.52 28.77 -14.88
C LEU A 115 3.22 27.67 -14.10
N GLY A 116 3.43 27.83 -12.79
CA GLY A 116 4.15 26.90 -11.93
C GLY A 116 5.03 27.61 -10.91
N TYR A 117 5.85 26.86 -10.19
CA TYR A 117 6.74 27.37 -9.15
C TYR A 117 8.20 27.18 -9.51
N MET A 118 9.04 28.09 -9.03
CA MET A 118 10.49 27.96 -9.11
C MET A 118 10.94 26.72 -8.34
N ASN A 119 11.76 25.85 -8.95
CA ASN A 119 12.24 24.65 -8.27
C ASN A 119 13.06 24.98 -7.01
N GLU A 120 13.10 24.04 -6.06
CA GLU A 120 13.71 24.29 -4.74
C GLU A 120 15.20 24.67 -4.82
N THR A 121 15.94 24.10 -5.78
CA THR A 121 17.36 24.41 -5.98
C THR A 121 17.57 25.88 -6.37
N HIS A 122 16.84 26.39 -7.35
CA HIS A 122 16.95 27.81 -7.74
C HIS A 122 16.37 28.72 -6.67
N LEU A 123 15.30 28.29 -5.99
CA LEU A 123 14.71 29.03 -4.89
C LEU A 123 15.74 29.26 -3.77
N HIS A 124 16.49 28.21 -3.40
CA HIS A 124 17.53 28.28 -2.38
C HIS A 124 18.65 29.26 -2.74
N TYR A 125 19.06 29.31 -4.01
CA TYR A 125 20.22 30.12 -4.42
C TYR A 125 19.87 31.53 -4.92
N GLN A 126 18.67 31.76 -5.42
CA GLN A 126 18.28 33.00 -6.10
C GLN A 126 17.04 33.67 -5.48
N GLY A 127 16.32 32.97 -4.60
CA GLY A 127 15.06 33.43 -4.03
C GLY A 127 15.17 34.77 -3.29
N ASP A 128 16.18 34.91 -2.43
CA ASP A 128 16.42 36.15 -1.66
C ASP A 128 16.63 37.35 -2.59
N ALA A 129 17.48 37.22 -3.60
CA ALA A 129 17.78 38.31 -4.53
C ALA A 129 16.53 38.77 -5.31
N ILE A 130 15.65 37.84 -5.68
CA ILE A 130 14.39 38.15 -6.38
C ILE A 130 13.44 38.89 -5.44
N ARG A 131 13.30 38.43 -4.19
CA ARG A 131 12.47 39.07 -3.16
C ARG A 131 12.96 40.48 -2.85
N ASP A 132 14.26 40.63 -2.62
CA ASP A 132 14.89 41.93 -2.33
C ASP A 132 14.65 42.93 -3.46
N LEU A 133 14.78 42.51 -4.72
CA LEU A 133 14.52 43.40 -5.86
C LEU A 133 13.03 43.77 -5.96
N ALA A 134 12.12 42.81 -5.77
CA ALA A 134 10.68 43.05 -5.82
C ALA A 134 10.22 44.00 -4.71
N GLU A 135 10.72 43.81 -3.48
CA GLU A 135 10.43 44.66 -2.32
C GLU A 135 11.05 46.05 -2.45
N HIS A 136 12.30 46.14 -2.89
CA HIS A 136 13.03 47.41 -3.01
C HIS A 136 12.39 48.33 -4.06
N THR A 137 11.92 47.76 -5.16
CA THR A 137 11.39 48.53 -6.30
C THR A 137 9.87 48.68 -6.27
N GLY A 138 9.14 47.77 -5.62
CA GLY A 138 7.69 47.67 -5.73
C GLY A 138 7.19 47.42 -7.15
N ARG A 139 8.08 46.97 -8.04
CA ARG A 139 7.81 46.68 -9.46
C ARG A 139 7.82 45.16 -9.67
N PRO A 140 7.03 44.65 -10.63
CA PRO A 140 7.07 43.24 -10.94
C PRO A 140 8.44 42.84 -11.53
N VAL A 141 9.04 41.79 -10.98
CA VAL A 141 10.32 41.25 -11.43
C VAL A 141 10.06 40.09 -12.39
N GLY A 142 10.91 39.90 -13.38
CA GLY A 142 10.74 38.86 -14.38
C GLY A 142 12.03 38.21 -14.86
N ALA A 143 11.85 37.17 -15.67
CA ALA A 143 12.92 36.43 -16.32
C ALA A 143 12.50 36.02 -17.73
N HIS A 144 13.48 35.67 -18.55
CA HIS A 144 13.21 35.02 -19.83
C HIS A 144 12.88 33.55 -19.60
N ALA A 145 11.91 33.04 -20.37
CA ALA A 145 11.46 31.67 -20.27
C ALA A 145 11.07 31.12 -21.63
N TRP A 146 10.85 29.81 -21.70
CA TRP A 146 10.29 29.18 -22.87
C TRP A 146 9.52 27.92 -22.51
N VAL A 147 8.49 27.68 -23.31
CA VAL A 147 7.64 26.50 -23.23
C VAL A 147 8.08 25.52 -24.29
N GLU A 148 8.34 24.28 -23.89
CA GLU A 148 8.73 23.20 -24.79
C GLU A 148 7.56 22.81 -25.70
N LEU A 149 7.86 22.56 -26.97
CA LEU A 149 6.91 22.12 -27.97
C LEU A 149 7.42 20.82 -28.60
N TRP A 150 6.65 19.75 -28.46
CA TRP A 150 6.97 18.43 -28.99
C TRP A 150 6.17 18.18 -30.26
N ASP A 151 6.78 17.60 -31.29
CA ASP A 151 6.05 17.24 -32.52
C ASP A 151 4.94 16.23 -32.21
N PHE A 152 3.72 16.53 -32.66
CA PHE A 152 2.55 15.71 -32.39
C PHE A 152 2.61 14.34 -33.11
N GLU A 153 3.26 14.25 -34.28
CA GLU A 153 3.33 13.00 -35.08
C GLU A 153 4.55 12.12 -34.74
N ALA A 154 5.64 12.69 -34.19
CA ALA A 154 6.88 11.94 -33.93
C ALA A 154 6.80 11.04 -32.66
N VAL A 155 5.85 11.30 -31.75
CA VAL A 155 5.75 10.59 -30.47
C VAL A 155 4.99 9.26 -30.60
N SER A 156 4.22 9.04 -31.67
CA SER A 156 3.55 7.75 -31.92
C SER A 156 4.49 6.67 -32.46
N ASP A 157 5.55 7.06 -33.20
CA ASP A 157 6.52 6.10 -33.75
C ASP A 157 7.65 5.74 -32.77
N ALA A 158 8.04 6.65 -31.86
CA ALA A 158 9.21 6.46 -30.98
C ALA A 158 9.03 5.39 -29.89
N ARG A 159 7.80 4.92 -29.61
CA ARG A 159 7.57 3.78 -28.70
C ARG A 159 7.63 2.41 -29.39
N TYR A 160 7.63 2.38 -30.72
CA TYR A 160 7.71 1.14 -31.50
C TYR A 160 9.15 0.76 -31.91
N ASP A 161 10.12 1.66 -31.77
CA ASP A 161 11.52 1.41 -32.14
C ASP A 161 12.51 1.24 -30.96
N ALA A 162 12.01 1.10 -29.73
CA ALA A 162 12.82 0.79 -28.54
C ALA A 162 13.36 -0.67 -28.51
N GLY A 163 13.30 -1.38 -29.65
CA GLY A 163 13.80 -2.74 -29.81
C GLY A 163 15.18 -2.86 -30.46
N GLN A 164 15.74 -1.81 -31.08
CA GLN A 164 16.99 -1.95 -31.86
C GLN A 164 17.91 -0.72 -31.81
N SER A 165 18.45 -0.38 -30.64
CA SER A 165 19.82 0.16 -30.55
C SER A 165 20.33 0.07 -29.11
N GLY A 166 21.33 -0.77 -28.88
CA GLY A 166 22.10 -0.75 -27.64
C GLY A 166 22.77 0.62 -27.42
N ASP A 167 22.90 0.99 -26.15
CA ASP A 167 23.51 2.23 -25.64
C ASP A 167 22.69 3.53 -25.76
N ARG A 168 21.54 3.59 -25.08
CA ARG A 168 20.99 4.84 -24.50
C ARG A 168 20.32 4.57 -23.15
N ALA A 169 21.15 4.39 -22.11
CA ALA A 169 20.71 4.39 -20.72
C ALA A 169 21.51 5.44 -19.94
N ARG A 170 21.08 6.71 -19.98
CA ARG A 170 21.58 7.73 -19.05
C ARG A 170 20.67 8.93 -18.79
N TRP A 171 19.36 8.74 -18.70
CA TRP A 171 18.55 9.37 -17.64
C TRP A 171 17.23 8.61 -17.49
N ALA A 172 17.16 7.79 -16.45
CA ALA A 172 15.93 7.23 -15.90
C ALA A 172 16.07 7.38 -14.37
N PRO A 173 15.03 7.82 -13.63
CA PRO A 173 15.08 7.75 -12.18
C PRO A 173 15.23 6.28 -11.81
N SER A 174 16.37 5.97 -11.20
CA SER A 174 16.85 4.69 -10.72
C SER A 174 15.80 3.58 -10.52
N SER A 175 15.82 2.57 -11.41
CA SER A 175 15.66 1.16 -11.02
C SER A 175 16.60 0.30 -11.86
N HIS A 176 17.69 -0.14 -11.24
CA HIS A 176 18.72 -1.00 -11.82
C HIS A 176 18.24 -2.48 -11.84
N TRP A 177 18.16 -3.06 -13.05
CA TRP A 177 18.58 -4.43 -13.47
C TRP A 177 17.81 -5.68 -12.95
N ILE A 178 17.57 -6.76 -13.72
CA ILE A 178 18.12 -7.27 -15.00
C ILE A 178 17.05 -8.19 -15.66
N ALA A 179 17.00 -8.16 -16.99
CA ALA A 179 16.24 -9.06 -17.89
C ALA A 179 17.03 -10.36 -18.18
N ASP A 180 16.37 -11.40 -18.72
CA ASP A 180 16.89 -12.14 -19.89
C ASP A 180 15.89 -13.19 -20.43
N ASP A 181 15.98 -13.36 -21.75
CA ASP A 181 15.52 -14.43 -22.65
C ASP A 181 14.05 -14.46 -23.13
N VAL A 182 13.81 -13.92 -24.34
CA VAL A 182 12.98 -14.60 -25.36
C VAL A 182 13.54 -14.35 -26.78
N GLU A 183 13.82 -15.45 -27.46
CA GLU A 183 14.19 -15.56 -28.88
C GLU A 183 13.03 -15.28 -29.85
N GLU A 184 13.44 -14.85 -31.04
CA GLU A 184 12.76 -14.66 -32.32
C GLU A 184 11.44 -15.41 -32.60
N GLY A 185 10.51 -14.66 -33.23
CA GLY A 185 9.69 -15.17 -34.32
C GLY A 185 8.20 -14.81 -34.22
N VAL A 186 7.72 -13.99 -35.16
CA VAL A 186 6.64 -14.33 -36.12
C VAL A 186 6.20 -13.05 -36.85
N GLU A 187 6.08 -13.22 -38.17
CA GLU A 187 5.76 -12.20 -39.18
C GLU A 187 4.35 -11.61 -39.05
N ALA A 188 4.22 -10.42 -39.64
CA ALA A 188 3.07 -9.54 -39.72
C ALA A 188 1.76 -10.18 -40.20
N GLU A 189 0.64 -9.76 -39.60
CA GLU A 189 -0.60 -9.54 -40.32
C GLU A 189 -1.20 -8.17 -39.96
N LEU A 190 -1.86 -7.60 -40.96
CA LEU A 190 -2.11 -6.19 -41.20
C LEU A 190 -3.36 -5.64 -40.48
N SER A 191 -3.28 -4.33 -40.25
CA SER A 191 -4.34 -3.33 -40.35
C SER A 191 -5.50 -3.40 -39.36
N GLU A 192 -5.29 -2.81 -38.19
CA GLU A 192 -6.25 -1.89 -37.60
C GLU A 192 -5.47 -0.57 -37.37
N GLU A 193 -5.97 0.55 -37.90
CA GLU A 193 -5.39 1.86 -37.55
C GLU A 193 -5.43 1.97 -36.02
N PRO A 194 -4.31 2.26 -35.33
CA PRO A 194 -4.33 2.39 -33.88
C PRO A 194 -5.31 3.50 -33.54
N ASP A 195 -6.26 3.17 -32.67
CA ASP A 195 -7.30 4.08 -32.22
C ASP A 195 -6.59 5.19 -31.40
N LEU A 196 -6.15 6.25 -32.10
CA LEU A 196 -5.33 7.35 -31.56
C LEU A 196 -6.02 8.14 -30.43
N GLU A 197 -7.29 7.86 -30.13
CA GLU A 197 -7.98 8.35 -28.94
C GLU A 197 -7.61 7.58 -27.66
N ALA A 198 -7.12 6.34 -27.76
CA ALA A 198 -6.74 5.50 -26.63
C ALA A 198 -5.29 5.73 -26.14
N ASP A 199 -4.44 6.36 -26.96
CA ASP A 199 -3.02 6.62 -26.66
C ASP A 199 -2.75 8.06 -26.16
N LEU A 200 -3.79 8.87 -26.02
CA LEU A 200 -3.68 10.10 -25.24
C LEU A 200 -3.68 9.71 -23.76
N ASP A 201 -2.57 10.00 -23.08
CA ASP A 201 -2.44 9.95 -21.63
C ASP A 201 -3.75 10.40 -20.96
N GLU A 202 -4.27 9.69 -19.95
CA GLU A 202 -5.52 10.06 -19.25
C GLU A 202 -5.45 11.50 -18.67
N ASP A 203 -4.25 12.08 -18.62
CA ASP A 203 -3.93 13.45 -18.20
C ASP A 203 -3.92 14.51 -19.34
N SER A 204 -4.07 14.11 -20.61
CA SER A 204 -4.10 15.04 -21.76
C SER A 204 -5.46 15.74 -21.87
N ARG A 205 -5.55 16.98 -21.39
CA ARG A 205 -6.79 17.81 -21.43
C ARG A 205 -7.04 18.55 -22.76
N PHE A 206 -6.37 18.17 -23.84
CA PHE A 206 -6.69 18.61 -25.20
C PHE A 206 -7.39 17.50 -25.97
N THR A 207 -8.36 17.86 -26.79
CA THR A 207 -8.89 16.89 -27.77
C THR A 207 -7.82 16.60 -28.82
N ALA A 208 -7.78 15.37 -29.35
CA ALA A 208 -6.89 15.02 -30.47
C ALA A 208 -7.04 16.01 -31.65
N ALA A 209 -8.24 16.56 -31.86
CA ALA A 209 -8.53 17.55 -32.89
C ALA A 209 -7.85 18.92 -32.64
N GLU A 210 -7.73 19.35 -31.38
CA GLU A 210 -7.03 20.57 -31.03
C GLU A 210 -5.52 20.41 -31.19
N LEU A 211 -4.94 19.31 -30.68
CA LEU A 211 -3.51 19.04 -30.85
C LEU A 211 -3.10 18.94 -32.34
N ARG A 212 -3.92 18.28 -33.16
CA ARG A 212 -3.74 18.26 -34.64
C ARG A 212 -3.83 19.65 -35.29
N ARG A 213 -4.55 20.60 -34.69
CA ARG A 213 -4.66 21.97 -35.21
C ARG A 213 -3.43 22.82 -34.87
N PHE A 214 -2.76 22.55 -33.75
CA PHE A 214 -1.52 23.23 -33.36
C PHE A 214 -0.27 22.59 -33.97
N GLY A 215 -0.32 21.28 -34.27
CA GLY A 215 0.80 20.51 -34.78
C GLY A 215 1.87 20.16 -33.74
N TYR A 216 1.67 20.54 -32.48
CA TYR A 216 2.63 20.34 -31.39
C TYR A 216 1.93 20.02 -30.06
N ARG A 217 2.55 19.18 -29.23
CA ARG A 217 2.22 18.97 -27.82
C ARG A 217 2.99 19.96 -26.94
N ILE A 218 2.32 20.57 -25.96
CA ILE A 218 2.93 21.50 -25.01
C ILE A 218 3.62 20.70 -23.89
N GLY A 219 4.90 20.98 -23.65
CA GLY A 219 5.72 20.37 -22.59
C GLY A 219 6.23 21.39 -21.57
N GLY A 220 7.41 21.11 -20.99
CA GLY A 220 8.10 21.83 -19.91
C GLY A 220 8.07 23.36 -20.00
N LEU A 221 7.96 24.06 -18.85
CA LEU A 221 8.38 25.46 -18.76
C LEU A 221 9.80 25.54 -18.21
N ARG A 222 10.70 26.11 -19.00
CA ARG A 222 12.07 26.44 -18.59
C ARG A 222 12.24 27.95 -18.50
N TYR A 223 13.11 28.41 -17.60
CA TYR A 223 13.46 29.83 -17.46
C TYR A 223 14.97 30.01 -17.27
N THR A 224 15.47 31.21 -17.57
CA THR A 224 16.88 31.56 -17.39
C THR A 224 17.08 32.65 -16.37
N LEU A 225 18.06 32.41 -15.52
CA LEU A 225 18.65 33.37 -14.61
C LEU A 225 20.17 33.21 -14.69
N ALA A 226 20.92 34.28 -14.46
CA ALA A 226 22.36 34.16 -14.31
C ALA A 226 22.69 33.22 -13.13
N PHE A 227 23.77 32.45 -13.23
CA PHE A 227 24.29 31.62 -12.12
C PHE A 227 24.25 32.41 -10.82
N ALA A 228 23.87 31.79 -9.69
CA ALA A 228 23.42 32.50 -8.49
C ALA A 228 24.24 33.73 -8.05
N PRO A 229 25.59 33.70 -8.01
CA PRO A 229 26.42 34.88 -7.70
C PRO A 229 26.28 36.01 -8.72
N GLY A 230 25.93 35.72 -9.97
CA GLY A 230 25.60 36.69 -11.01
C GLY A 230 24.26 37.37 -10.78
N THR A 231 23.21 36.62 -10.42
CA THR A 231 21.89 37.19 -10.11
C THR A 231 21.95 38.13 -8.91
N SER A 232 22.56 37.71 -7.80
CA SER A 232 22.74 38.59 -6.63
C SER A 232 23.55 39.84 -6.95
N ARG A 233 24.65 39.71 -7.71
CA ARG A 233 25.47 40.87 -8.13
C ARG A 233 24.68 41.87 -9.00
N ALA A 234 23.84 41.38 -9.92
CA ALA A 234 23.03 42.23 -10.77
C ALA A 234 21.97 43.00 -9.95
N VAL A 235 21.34 42.32 -8.99
CA VAL A 235 20.38 42.92 -8.05
C VAL A 235 21.07 43.97 -7.17
N ASP A 236 22.21 43.63 -6.56
CA ASP A 236 22.97 44.55 -5.70
C ASP A 236 23.41 45.80 -6.46
N ALA A 237 23.92 45.63 -7.69
CA ALA A 237 24.32 46.74 -8.55
C ALA A 237 23.11 47.63 -8.90
N TYR A 238 21.96 47.04 -9.21
CA TYR A 238 20.73 47.77 -9.52
C TYR A 238 20.20 48.54 -8.31
N VAL A 239 20.10 47.89 -7.15
CA VAL A 239 19.66 48.48 -5.88
C VAL A 239 20.58 49.64 -5.48
N THR A 240 21.89 49.48 -5.63
CA THR A 240 22.89 50.52 -5.35
C THR A 240 22.75 51.71 -6.29
N ALA A 241 22.50 51.47 -7.58
CA ALA A 241 22.30 52.53 -8.57
C ALA A 241 20.94 53.24 -8.44
N HIS A 242 19.95 52.58 -7.83
CA HIS A 242 18.58 53.06 -7.66
C HIS A 242 18.17 53.06 -6.18
N PRO A 243 18.80 53.90 -5.33
CA PRO A 243 18.46 53.96 -3.91
C PRO A 243 17.00 54.32 -3.72
N GLN A 244 16.34 53.64 -2.78
CA GLN A 244 14.90 53.71 -2.49
C GLN A 244 14.42 55.17 -2.51
N ARG A 245 13.57 55.54 -3.48
CA ARG A 245 12.70 56.70 -3.30
C ARG A 245 11.83 56.36 -2.10
N GLN A 246 11.91 57.18 -1.04
CA GLN A 246 11.13 57.01 0.18
C GLN A 246 9.73 56.49 -0.15
N GLY A 247 9.41 55.30 0.37
CA GLY A 247 8.17 54.59 0.11
C GLY A 247 6.96 55.50 0.32
N PRO A 248 5.87 55.27 -0.43
CA PRO A 248 4.85 56.28 -0.55
C PRO A 248 4.09 56.37 0.79
N GLY A 249 3.84 57.61 1.23
CA GLY A 249 3.22 57.92 2.52
C GLY A 249 1.84 57.26 2.69
N LEU A 250 1.27 57.37 3.90
CA LEU A 250 -0.01 56.78 4.32
C LEU A 250 -1.15 56.89 3.27
N ASP A 251 -1.14 57.92 2.43
CA ASP A 251 -2.09 58.10 1.33
C ASP A 251 -1.98 57.03 0.24
N ALA A 252 -0.79 56.51 -0.08
CA ALA A 252 -0.63 55.46 -1.07
C ALA A 252 -0.96 54.05 -0.54
N ARG A 253 -0.78 53.79 0.75
CA ARG A 253 -1.34 52.57 1.38
C ARG A 253 -2.86 52.61 1.36
N ARG A 254 -3.46 53.78 1.57
CA ARG A 254 -4.90 53.99 1.43
C ARG A 254 -5.36 53.85 -0.02
N ASP A 255 -4.57 54.34 -0.98
CA ASP A 255 -4.86 54.23 -2.41
C ASP A 255 -4.68 52.79 -2.93
N TRP A 256 -3.72 52.03 -2.42
CA TRP A 256 -3.52 50.60 -2.75
C TRP A 256 -4.65 49.75 -2.15
N HIS A 257 -5.04 50.01 -0.89
CA HIS A 257 -6.20 49.39 -0.28
C HIS A 257 -7.48 49.73 -1.04
N GLN A 258 -7.66 50.98 -1.48
CA GLN A 258 -8.80 51.38 -2.30
C GLN A 258 -8.80 50.71 -3.67
N ARG A 259 -7.64 50.61 -4.34
CA ARG A 259 -7.51 49.89 -5.62
C ARG A 259 -7.77 48.39 -5.47
N PHE A 260 -7.32 47.77 -4.37
CA PHE A 260 -7.63 46.39 -4.04
C PHE A 260 -9.12 46.20 -3.78
N VAL A 261 -9.75 47.06 -2.96
CA VAL A 261 -11.19 47.05 -2.70
C VAL A 261 -11.97 47.25 -3.99
N ASP A 262 -11.54 48.15 -4.87
CA ASP A 262 -12.20 48.40 -6.15
C ASP A 262 -11.97 47.27 -7.16
N ALA A 263 -10.80 46.63 -7.16
CA ALA A 263 -10.50 45.46 -7.98
C ALA A 263 -11.28 44.24 -7.50
N ALA A 264 -11.35 44.00 -6.18
CA ALA A 264 -12.18 42.99 -5.56
C ALA A 264 -13.66 43.26 -5.85
N ALA A 265 -14.14 44.49 -5.68
CA ALA A 265 -15.52 44.88 -6.00
C ALA A 265 -15.85 44.71 -7.49
N ARG A 266 -14.93 45.04 -8.41
CA ARG A 266 -15.11 44.80 -9.85
C ARG A 266 -15.05 43.32 -10.21
N ALA A 267 -14.18 42.53 -9.58
CA ALA A 267 -14.12 41.08 -9.76
C ALA A 267 -15.39 40.40 -9.21
N LEU A 268 -15.86 40.83 -8.05
CA LEU A 268 -17.14 40.45 -7.45
C LEU A 268 -18.32 40.84 -8.34
N ALA A 269 -18.35 42.06 -8.88
CA ALA A 269 -19.40 42.54 -9.76
C ALA A 269 -19.41 41.79 -11.10
N ARG A 270 -18.24 41.50 -11.68
CA ARG A 270 -18.12 40.67 -12.89
C ARG A 270 -18.57 39.24 -12.65
N ARG A 271 -18.15 38.62 -11.53
CA ARG A 271 -18.56 37.25 -11.14
C ARG A 271 -20.04 37.14 -10.75
N SER A 272 -20.62 38.22 -10.20
CA SER A 272 -22.06 38.35 -9.95
C SER A 272 -22.84 38.50 -11.26
N ALA A 273 -22.34 39.32 -12.20
CA ALA A 273 -22.97 39.57 -13.49
C ALA A 273 -22.92 38.35 -14.44
N THR A 274 -21.93 37.47 -14.31
CA THR A 274 -21.88 36.19 -15.04
C THR A 274 -22.71 35.09 -14.38
N GLY A 275 -23.29 35.35 -13.20
CA GLY A 275 -24.03 34.35 -12.42
C GLY A 275 -23.18 33.15 -11.99
N ALA A 276 -21.85 33.30 -11.97
CA ALA A 276 -20.90 32.26 -11.58
C ALA A 276 -20.61 32.28 -10.07
N TRP A 277 -20.92 33.38 -9.39
CA TRP A 277 -20.76 33.48 -7.94
C TRP A 277 -21.83 32.64 -7.23
N GLY A 278 -21.40 31.72 -6.36
CA GLY A 278 -22.26 30.77 -5.67
C GLY A 278 -22.50 29.45 -6.43
N ARG A 279 -21.95 29.26 -7.63
CA ARG A 279 -21.91 27.92 -8.24
C ARG A 279 -20.79 27.12 -7.58
N LEU A 280 -21.18 26.09 -6.82
CA LEU A 280 -20.27 25.08 -6.31
C LEU A 280 -19.41 24.54 -7.46
N THR A 281 -18.09 24.63 -7.35
CA THR A 281 -17.22 23.84 -8.25
C THR A 281 -17.30 22.38 -7.86
N GLU A 282 -16.98 21.46 -8.78
CA GLU A 282 -16.96 20.02 -8.46
C GLU A 282 -15.99 19.70 -7.31
N ARG A 283 -14.85 20.42 -7.24
CA ARG A 283 -13.88 20.29 -6.13
C ARG A 283 -14.47 20.75 -4.80
N GLN A 284 -15.21 21.86 -4.79
CA GLN A 284 -15.90 22.36 -3.60
C GLN A 284 -17.05 21.43 -3.20
N ALA A 285 -17.82 20.92 -4.17
CA ALA A 285 -18.86 19.93 -3.94
C ALA A 285 -18.28 18.65 -3.29
N ALA A 286 -17.17 18.14 -3.82
CA ALA A 286 -16.51 16.97 -3.26
C ALA A 286 -15.93 17.23 -1.86
N ALA A 287 -15.37 18.43 -1.63
CA ALA A 287 -14.88 18.83 -0.30
C ALA A 287 -16.02 18.98 0.71
N ASP A 288 -17.15 19.57 0.32
CA ASP A 288 -18.35 19.71 1.15
C ASP A 288 -18.98 18.36 1.48
N VAL A 289 -19.02 17.43 0.51
CA VAL A 289 -19.47 16.04 0.74
C VAL A 289 -18.57 15.34 1.74
N ARG A 290 -17.23 15.45 1.59
CA ARG A 290 -16.27 14.87 2.55
C ARG A 290 -16.40 15.49 3.94
N GLN A 291 -16.57 16.81 4.01
CA GLN A 291 -16.77 17.51 5.27
C GLN A 291 -18.08 17.12 5.94
N ALA A 292 -19.17 16.98 5.19
CA ALA A 292 -20.45 16.50 5.71
C ALA A 292 -20.36 15.06 6.23
N ALA A 293 -19.68 14.17 5.49
CA ALA A 293 -19.40 12.81 5.93
C ALA A 293 -18.54 12.79 7.22
N ALA A 294 -17.50 13.61 7.28
CA ALA A 294 -16.64 13.75 8.44
C ALA A 294 -17.40 14.26 9.68
N LEU A 295 -18.33 15.22 9.52
CA LEU A 295 -19.21 15.67 10.59
C LEU A 295 -20.16 14.56 11.06
N GLY A 296 -20.67 13.73 10.15
CA GLY A 296 -21.44 12.54 10.48
C GLY A 296 -20.63 11.52 11.30
N ASN A 297 -19.37 11.31 10.90
CA ASN A 297 -18.44 10.44 11.62
C ASN A 297 -18.20 10.91 13.06
N LEU A 298 -18.03 12.22 13.29
CA LEU A 298 -17.81 12.76 14.65
C LEU A 298 -18.93 12.36 15.62
N GLN A 299 -20.19 12.43 15.17
CA GLN A 299 -21.35 12.05 15.98
C GLN A 299 -21.36 10.53 16.26
N ALA A 300 -21.08 9.72 15.24
CA ALA A 300 -20.99 8.26 15.39
C ALA A 300 -19.85 7.86 16.35
N TRP A 301 -18.70 8.51 16.25
CA TRP A 301 -17.55 8.27 17.12
C TRP A 301 -17.85 8.61 18.57
N GLU A 302 -18.59 9.70 18.82
CA GLU A 302 -19.00 10.05 20.18
C GLU A 302 -19.90 8.98 20.82
N GLN A 303 -20.87 8.46 20.07
CA GLN A 303 -21.72 7.37 20.54
C GLN A 303 -20.90 6.10 20.79
N TRP A 304 -20.00 5.76 19.88
CA TRP A 304 -19.13 4.59 19.98
C TRP A 304 -18.19 4.64 21.20
N ARG A 305 -17.56 5.80 21.47
CA ARG A 305 -16.68 5.97 22.64
C ARG A 305 -17.38 5.72 23.98
N ARG A 306 -18.71 5.90 24.03
CA ARG A 306 -19.52 5.68 25.24
C ARG A 306 -19.95 4.23 25.42
N GLN A 307 -19.77 3.39 24.41
CA GLN A 307 -20.08 1.96 24.50
C GLN A 307 -18.91 1.22 25.11
N ASP A 308 -19.19 0.18 25.90
CA ASP A 308 -18.16 -0.73 26.38
C ASP A 308 -17.49 -1.47 25.23
N SER A 309 -16.21 -1.78 25.44
CA SER A 309 -15.47 -2.66 24.53
C SER A 309 -16.05 -4.07 24.56
N ALA A 310 -16.12 -4.72 23.40
CA ALA A 310 -16.58 -6.11 23.29
C ALA A 310 -15.48 -7.13 23.70
N TYR A 311 -14.23 -6.68 23.83
CA TYR A 311 -13.10 -7.54 24.17
C TYR A 311 -13.11 -7.93 25.65
N GLY A 312 -12.72 -9.16 25.94
CA GLY A 312 -12.53 -9.67 27.30
C GLY A 312 -11.34 -9.01 28.03
N ARG A 313 -10.89 -9.63 29.13
CA ARG A 313 -9.67 -9.17 29.80
C ARG A 313 -8.49 -9.31 28.84
N LEU A 314 -7.63 -8.30 28.81
CA LEU A 314 -6.46 -8.27 27.94
C LEU A 314 -5.21 -8.79 28.67
N HIS A 315 -4.38 -9.51 27.95
CA HIS A 315 -3.05 -9.95 28.38
C HIS A 315 -2.05 -9.77 27.22
N ALA A 316 -0.77 -9.59 27.53
CA ALA A 316 0.27 -9.45 26.52
C ALA A 316 1.08 -10.74 26.35
N ARG A 317 1.59 -10.97 25.14
CA ARG A 317 2.44 -12.12 24.80
C ARG A 317 3.54 -11.71 23.83
N THR A 318 4.78 -12.10 24.12
CA THR A 318 5.89 -11.93 23.18
C THR A 318 5.86 -13.04 22.14
N VAL A 319 5.91 -12.67 20.85
CA VAL A 319 6.05 -13.60 19.72
C VAL A 319 7.32 -13.25 18.96
N VAL A 320 8.10 -14.27 18.62
CA VAL A 320 9.31 -14.11 17.81
C VAL A 320 8.99 -14.55 16.39
N THR A 321 9.01 -13.61 15.45
CA THR A 321 8.74 -13.87 14.03
C THR A 321 9.97 -13.43 13.22
N PHE A 322 10.64 -14.36 12.55
CA PHE A 322 11.88 -14.09 11.80
C PHE A 322 12.95 -13.32 12.60
N GLY A 323 13.09 -13.62 13.89
CA GLY A 323 14.04 -12.95 14.79
C GLY A 323 13.57 -11.58 15.32
N ARG A 324 12.47 -11.01 14.79
CA ARG A 324 11.81 -9.82 15.35
C ARG A 324 10.96 -10.22 16.54
N ARG A 325 11.16 -9.54 17.66
CA ARG A 325 10.34 -9.71 18.88
C ARG A 325 9.21 -8.71 18.86
N ASP A 326 7.99 -9.20 18.71
CA ASP A 326 6.78 -8.41 18.79
C ASP A 326 6.03 -8.71 20.10
N VAL A 327 5.44 -7.70 20.73
CA VAL A 327 4.52 -7.92 21.86
C VAL A 327 3.10 -7.74 21.37
N LEU A 328 2.32 -8.82 21.40
CA LEU A 328 0.92 -8.83 21.02
C LEU A 328 0.05 -8.61 22.26
N VAL A 329 -1.04 -7.86 22.10
CA VAL A 329 -2.10 -7.72 23.11
C VAL A 329 -3.27 -8.57 22.66
N LEU A 330 -3.64 -9.56 23.48
CA LEU A 330 -4.67 -10.54 23.21
C LEU A 330 -5.78 -10.43 24.26
N ASP A 331 -7.02 -10.75 23.91
CA ASP A 331 -8.06 -11.00 24.91
C ASP A 331 -7.98 -12.44 25.46
N ASP A 332 -8.72 -12.75 26.53
CA ASP A 332 -8.83 -14.10 27.12
C ASP A 332 -9.18 -15.21 26.12
N ALA A 333 -9.74 -14.81 24.98
CA ALA A 333 -10.25 -15.64 23.93
C ALA A 333 -9.20 -15.88 22.81
N GLY A 334 -8.01 -15.28 22.94
CA GLY A 334 -6.88 -15.38 22.01
C GLY A 334 -6.95 -14.41 20.83
N VAL A 335 -7.93 -13.50 20.81
CA VAL A 335 -8.09 -12.51 19.72
C VAL A 335 -7.09 -11.39 19.91
N GLN A 336 -6.37 -11.04 18.84
CA GLN A 336 -5.44 -9.93 18.88
C GLN A 336 -6.18 -8.58 18.85
N VAL A 337 -6.01 -7.82 19.93
CA VAL A 337 -6.57 -6.46 20.13
C VAL A 337 -5.55 -5.38 19.81
N GLY A 338 -4.26 -5.72 19.90
CA GLY A 338 -3.19 -4.76 19.67
C GLY A 338 -1.84 -5.39 19.41
N LYS A 339 -0.89 -4.54 19.03
CA LYS A 339 0.50 -4.88 18.84
C LYS A 339 1.38 -3.69 19.22
N LEU A 340 2.42 -3.97 20.00
CA LEU A 340 3.52 -3.06 20.22
C LEU A 340 4.58 -3.32 19.12
N ASP A 341 4.77 -2.34 18.24
CA ASP A 341 5.80 -2.34 17.21
C ASP A 341 6.86 -1.28 17.54
N GLY A 342 8.01 -1.71 18.07
CA GLY A 342 8.97 -0.79 18.68
C GLY A 342 8.35 -0.10 19.89
N ASP A 343 8.25 1.23 19.84
CA ASP A 343 7.64 2.06 20.89
C ASP A 343 6.15 2.37 20.64
N VAL A 344 5.59 1.95 19.50
CA VAL A 344 4.24 2.34 19.07
C VAL A 344 3.24 1.23 19.36
N LEU A 345 2.30 1.50 20.27
CA LEU A 345 1.19 0.59 20.58
C LEU A 345 0.01 0.86 19.64
N THR A 346 -0.18 -0.02 18.67
CA THR A 346 -1.34 -0.05 17.77
C THR A 346 -2.48 -0.89 18.35
N LEU A 347 -3.73 -0.43 18.21
CA LEU A 347 -4.94 -1.08 18.71
C LEU A 347 -6.01 -1.06 17.61
N VAL A 348 -6.87 -2.08 17.61
CA VAL A 348 -8.10 -2.08 16.80
C VAL A 348 -9.25 -1.35 17.46
N ASP A 349 -9.17 -1.17 18.77
CA ASP A 349 -10.19 -0.50 19.56
C ASP A 349 -9.51 0.37 20.61
N GLU A 350 -9.57 1.68 20.40
CA GLU A 350 -8.95 2.66 21.29
C GLU A 350 -9.55 2.68 22.70
N ARG A 351 -10.76 2.14 22.88
CA ARG A 351 -11.40 2.00 24.20
C ARG A 351 -10.62 1.00 25.07
N CYS A 352 -9.91 0.06 24.45
CA CYS A 352 -9.07 -0.93 25.14
C CYS A 352 -7.72 -0.39 25.63
N ARG A 353 -7.33 0.85 25.29
CA ARG A 353 -5.96 1.34 25.52
C ARG A 353 -5.47 1.20 26.95
N ALA A 354 -6.29 1.56 27.94
CA ALA A 354 -5.91 1.46 29.35
C ALA A 354 -5.63 0.01 29.78
N ALA A 355 -6.48 -0.93 29.35
CA ALA A 355 -6.31 -2.35 29.62
C ALA A 355 -5.08 -2.92 28.87
N ALA A 356 -4.84 -2.49 27.64
CA ALA A 356 -3.68 -2.91 26.84
C ALA A 356 -2.35 -2.44 27.44
N VAL A 357 -2.26 -1.18 27.88
CA VAL A 357 -1.06 -0.65 28.56
C VAL A 357 -0.79 -1.41 29.85
N THR A 358 -1.83 -1.71 30.63
CA THR A 358 -1.72 -2.51 31.86
C THR A 358 -1.20 -3.91 31.54
N ALA A 359 -1.78 -4.59 30.55
CA ALA A 359 -1.38 -5.93 30.12
C ALA A 359 0.09 -5.98 29.67
N ILE A 360 0.56 -4.96 28.93
CA ILE A 360 1.96 -4.89 28.50
C ILE A 360 2.89 -4.64 29.69
N ALA A 361 2.51 -3.73 30.61
CA ALA A 361 3.32 -3.44 31.79
C ALA A 361 3.47 -4.66 32.72
N GLU A 362 2.41 -5.47 32.86
CA GLU A 362 2.45 -6.73 33.61
C GLU A 362 3.37 -7.78 32.96
N HIS A 363 3.42 -7.82 31.62
CA HIS A 363 4.19 -8.82 30.86
C HIS A 363 5.66 -8.46 30.64
N ALA A 364 5.94 -7.21 30.26
CA ALA A 364 7.27 -6.74 29.87
C ALA A 364 7.95 -5.84 30.92
N GLY A 365 7.23 -5.49 31.99
CA GLY A 365 7.68 -4.60 33.05
C GLY A 365 7.17 -3.15 32.89
N PRO A 366 7.19 -2.36 33.98
CA PRO A 366 6.81 -0.96 33.92
C PRO A 366 7.76 -0.16 32.99
N GLY A 367 7.20 0.78 32.21
CA GLY A 367 7.95 1.65 31.30
C GLY A 367 8.23 1.08 29.90
N THR A 368 7.71 -0.11 29.56
CA THR A 368 7.86 -0.68 28.19
C THR A 368 7.06 0.11 27.14
N VAL A 369 5.89 0.63 27.51
CA VAL A 369 5.19 1.64 26.70
C VAL A 369 5.65 3.00 27.21
N ARG A 370 5.97 3.95 26.32
CA ARG A 370 6.28 5.33 26.72
C ARG A 370 5.18 5.85 27.67
N ASP A 371 5.57 6.60 28.69
CA ASP A 371 4.64 7.37 29.52
C ASP A 371 3.92 8.39 28.64
N LEU A 372 2.79 7.97 28.07
CA LEU A 372 1.90 8.83 27.32
C LEU A 372 0.91 9.42 28.31
N ASP A 373 0.94 10.74 28.48
CA ASP A 373 -0.11 11.44 29.21
C ASP A 373 -1.40 11.37 28.39
N LEU A 374 -2.25 10.40 28.73
CA LEU A 374 -3.55 10.20 28.11
C LEU A 374 -4.62 11.13 28.72
N SER A 375 -4.28 11.91 29.75
CA SER A 375 -5.21 12.85 30.36
C SER A 375 -5.58 13.94 29.34
N GLY A 376 -6.87 14.20 29.17
CA GLY A 376 -7.37 15.16 28.18
C GLY A 376 -7.41 14.66 26.73
N LEU A 377 -6.89 13.46 26.40
CA LEU A 377 -6.95 12.86 25.05
C LEU A 377 -8.22 12.02 24.81
N GLY A 378 -9.35 12.43 25.37
CA GLY A 378 -10.61 11.66 25.34
C GLY A 378 -11.36 11.70 24.00
N GLU A 379 -11.00 12.63 23.11
CA GLU A 379 -11.66 12.86 21.82
C GLU A 379 -10.92 12.16 20.67
N TYR A 380 -10.93 10.82 20.66
CA TYR A 380 -10.33 10.03 19.59
C TYR A 380 -11.38 9.49 18.60
N PRO A 381 -11.05 9.37 17.31
CA PRO A 381 -11.92 8.78 16.30
C PRO A 381 -12.07 7.28 16.52
N ASP A 382 -13.15 6.72 15.98
CA ASP A 382 -13.22 5.29 15.70
C ASP A 382 -12.41 5.01 14.43
N ALA A 383 -11.10 4.95 14.61
CA ALA A 383 -10.11 4.79 13.56
C ALA A 383 -8.94 3.96 14.09
N VAL A 384 -8.21 3.36 13.17
CA VAL A 384 -7.04 2.53 13.46
C VAL A 384 -5.82 3.11 12.75
N LEU A 385 -4.68 2.99 13.42
CA LEU A 385 -3.39 3.42 12.88
C LEU A 385 -2.68 2.24 12.24
N ILE A 386 -2.37 2.36 10.95
CA ILE A 386 -1.79 1.30 10.14
C ILE A 386 -0.44 1.73 9.61
N ARG A 387 0.58 0.88 9.78
CA ARG A 387 1.88 1.10 9.14
C ARG A 387 1.79 0.73 7.66
N SER A 388 2.06 1.69 6.77
CA SER A 388 2.09 1.50 5.32
C SER A 388 3.35 2.13 4.73
N GLY A 389 4.17 1.32 4.05
CA GLY A 389 5.46 1.77 3.52
C GLY A 389 6.32 2.44 4.60
N PRO A 390 6.85 3.66 4.35
CA PRO A 390 7.67 4.38 5.30
C PRO A 390 6.86 5.12 6.40
N GLY A 391 5.54 5.29 6.24
CA GLY A 391 4.72 6.15 7.08
C GLY A 391 3.57 5.44 7.82
N TRP A 392 2.67 6.25 8.36
CA TRP A 392 1.44 5.79 9.02
C TRP A 392 0.20 6.29 8.29
N VAL A 393 -0.83 5.45 8.19
CA VAL A 393 -2.14 5.82 7.64
C VAL A 393 -3.18 5.66 8.74
N VAL A 394 -4.04 6.67 8.86
CA VAL A 394 -5.17 6.67 9.79
C VAL A 394 -6.41 6.29 9.00
N VAL A 395 -6.98 5.14 9.31
CA VAL A 395 -8.13 4.61 8.55
C VAL A 395 -9.35 4.54 9.44
N GLY A 396 -10.47 5.06 8.94
CA GLY A 396 -11.75 5.01 9.64
C GLY A 396 -12.25 3.58 9.76
N VAL A 397 -12.91 3.26 10.85
CA VAL A 397 -13.50 1.95 11.06
C VAL A 397 -14.94 1.95 10.54
N ALA A 398 -15.26 0.96 9.71
CA ALA A 398 -16.62 0.69 9.27
C ALA A 398 -17.01 -0.75 9.65
N GLU A 399 -18.25 -0.92 10.08
CA GLU A 399 -18.80 -2.24 10.42
C GLU A 399 -18.71 -3.20 9.22
N GLY A 400 -18.23 -4.42 9.46
CA GLY A 400 -18.06 -5.44 8.40
C GLY A 400 -16.94 -5.16 7.39
N ARG A 401 -16.12 -4.12 7.59
CA ARG A 401 -14.95 -3.82 6.75
C ARG A 401 -13.65 -4.00 7.52
N GLU A 402 -12.63 -4.51 6.83
CA GLU A 402 -11.28 -4.52 7.38
C GLU A 402 -10.73 -3.10 7.52
N ALA A 403 -9.93 -2.89 8.56
CA ALA A 403 -9.13 -1.68 8.81
C ALA A 403 -8.46 -1.14 7.54
N ARG A 404 -7.78 -2.02 6.78
CA ARG A 404 -7.00 -1.65 5.59
C ARG A 404 -7.84 -1.44 4.33
N GLY A 405 -9.11 -1.85 4.34
CA GLY A 405 -10.04 -1.72 3.21
C GLY A 405 -11.00 -0.53 3.34
N SER A 406 -10.84 0.27 4.38
CA SER A 406 -11.66 1.44 4.66
C SER A 406 -10.99 2.71 4.13
N GLU A 407 -11.76 3.78 3.92
CA GLU A 407 -11.21 5.02 3.39
C GLU A 407 -10.24 5.67 4.41
N PRO A 408 -9.06 6.12 3.97
CA PRO A 408 -8.14 6.83 4.85
C PRO A 408 -8.76 8.14 5.28
N LEU A 409 -8.65 8.44 6.57
CA LEU A 409 -8.99 9.75 7.14
C LEU A 409 -7.82 10.73 6.99
N GLY A 410 -6.61 10.19 6.86
CA GLY A 410 -5.35 10.93 6.80
C GLY A 410 -4.12 10.02 6.81
N TRP A 411 -2.94 10.61 6.68
CA TRP A 411 -1.65 9.93 6.75
C TRP A 411 -0.60 10.79 7.47
N VAL A 412 0.52 10.17 7.86
CA VAL A 412 1.64 10.83 8.53
C VAL A 412 2.90 10.55 7.74
N GLU A 413 3.62 11.62 7.41
CA GLU A 413 4.88 11.51 6.70
C GLU A 413 5.97 10.85 7.58
N PRO A 414 6.88 10.06 7.00
CA PRO A 414 7.92 9.34 7.74
C PRO A 414 8.88 10.27 8.47
N GLU A 415 9.17 11.41 7.86
CA GLU A 415 10.14 12.42 8.29
C GLU A 415 9.44 13.78 8.21
N GLY A 416 9.47 14.58 9.28
CA GLY A 416 8.90 15.94 9.29
C GLY A 416 7.77 16.21 10.29
N GLY A 417 7.18 15.16 10.89
CA GLY A 417 6.14 15.32 11.92
C GLY A 417 4.84 15.96 11.40
N LEU A 418 4.63 15.99 10.08
CA LEU A 418 3.39 16.47 9.46
C LEU A 418 2.40 15.32 9.31
N ALA A 419 1.18 15.52 9.80
CA ALA A 419 0.04 14.68 9.48
C ALA A 419 -0.90 15.40 8.53
N HIS A 420 -1.44 14.67 7.57
CA HIS A 420 -2.42 15.16 6.61
C HIS A 420 -3.77 14.55 6.93
N VAL A 421 -4.84 15.33 6.83
CA VAL A 421 -6.22 14.84 6.93
C VAL A 421 -7.04 15.29 5.72
N LEU A 422 -8.03 14.49 5.34
CA LEU A 422 -8.85 14.74 4.15
C LEU A 422 -10.06 15.66 4.40
N ALA A 423 -10.38 15.95 5.66
CA ALA A 423 -11.48 16.82 6.04
C ALA A 423 -11.12 17.66 7.29
N PRO A 424 -11.50 18.95 7.34
CA PRO A 424 -11.26 19.80 8.52
C PRO A 424 -11.76 19.19 9.83
N ALA A 425 -12.93 18.56 9.81
CA ALA A 425 -13.52 17.92 10.99
C ALA A 425 -12.65 16.79 11.58
N HIS A 426 -11.75 16.19 10.81
CA HIS A 426 -10.87 15.12 11.28
C HIS A 426 -9.57 15.61 11.93
N GLN A 427 -9.18 16.88 11.76
CA GLN A 427 -7.88 17.40 12.21
C GLN A 427 -7.61 17.11 13.70
N ARG A 428 -8.53 17.52 14.57
CA ARG A 428 -8.39 17.35 16.03
C ARG A 428 -8.48 15.89 16.46
N PRO A 429 -9.51 15.10 16.09
CA PRO A 429 -9.59 13.70 16.48
C PRO A 429 -8.40 12.87 16.00
N VAL A 430 -7.96 13.06 14.75
CA VAL A 430 -6.80 12.34 14.20
C VAL A 430 -5.53 12.72 14.96
N GLY A 431 -5.32 14.00 15.25
CA GLY A 431 -4.20 14.43 16.09
C GLY A 431 -4.22 13.79 17.49
N VAL A 432 -5.39 13.71 18.13
CA VAL A 432 -5.56 13.02 19.41
C VAL A 432 -5.24 11.53 19.28
N LEU A 433 -5.70 10.85 18.22
CA LEU A 433 -5.36 9.44 17.96
C LEU A 433 -3.84 9.26 17.89
N LEU A 434 -3.18 10.03 17.02
CA LEU A 434 -1.73 9.93 16.80
C LEU A 434 -0.94 10.12 18.09
N ALA A 435 -1.30 11.12 18.89
CA ALA A 435 -0.71 11.35 20.20
C ALA A 435 -0.90 10.14 21.14
N ARG A 436 -2.09 9.52 21.16
CA ARG A 436 -2.34 8.31 21.97
C ARG A 436 -1.52 7.11 21.54
N HIS A 437 -1.12 7.01 20.27
CA HIS A 437 -0.21 5.98 19.77
C HIS A 437 1.27 6.31 19.99
N GLY A 438 1.60 7.50 20.50
CA GLY A 438 2.99 7.95 20.66
C GLY A 438 3.63 8.39 19.35
N VAL A 439 2.82 8.70 18.33
CA VAL A 439 3.29 9.28 17.06
C VAL A 439 3.37 10.80 17.24
N ASN A 440 4.60 11.31 17.28
CA ASN A 440 4.85 12.74 17.44
C ASN A 440 4.62 13.48 16.13
N VAL A 441 3.54 14.26 16.08
CA VAL A 441 3.25 15.17 14.98
C VAL A 441 3.29 16.62 15.46
N SER A 442 4.02 17.46 14.74
CA SER A 442 4.15 18.90 15.01
C SER A 442 2.96 19.68 14.48
N ARG A 443 2.33 19.21 13.39
CA ARG A 443 1.17 19.86 12.75
C ARG A 443 0.25 18.83 12.08
N VAL A 444 -1.04 19.15 12.04
CA VAL A 444 -2.04 18.43 11.23
C VAL A 444 -2.56 19.37 10.14
N ALA A 445 -2.25 19.10 8.88
CA ALA A 445 -2.66 19.88 7.71
C ALA A 445 -3.89 19.28 7.01
N LEU A 446 -4.65 20.15 6.34
CA LEU A 446 -5.72 19.72 5.45
C LEU A 446 -5.13 19.43 4.06
N SER A 447 -5.46 18.30 3.49
CA SER A 447 -4.94 17.89 2.18
C SER A 447 -6.02 17.25 1.32
N GLY A 448 -5.83 17.30 0.00
CA GLY A 448 -6.70 16.63 -0.95
C GLY A 448 -6.34 15.15 -1.09
N PRO A 449 -7.26 14.29 -1.59
CA PRO A 449 -6.92 12.90 -1.88
C PRO A 449 -5.79 12.77 -2.93
N THR A 450 -5.72 13.71 -3.88
CA THR A 450 -4.71 13.69 -4.95
C THR A 450 -3.30 14.05 -4.47
N SER A 451 -3.16 14.67 -3.30
CA SER A 451 -1.84 14.97 -2.71
C SER A 451 -1.33 13.85 -1.80
N ALA A 452 -2.08 12.75 -1.67
CA ALA A 452 -1.66 11.60 -0.87
C ALA A 452 -0.65 10.78 -1.69
N PRO A 453 0.58 10.54 -1.16
CA PRO A 453 1.58 9.75 -1.86
C PRO A 453 1.10 8.30 -2.06
N ASP A 454 1.59 7.64 -3.10
CA ASP A 454 1.11 6.31 -3.52
C ASP A 454 1.05 5.30 -2.38
N TRP A 455 2.02 5.32 -1.45
CA TRP A 455 2.06 4.39 -0.31
C TRP A 455 0.87 4.51 0.66
N VAL A 456 0.12 5.61 0.62
CA VAL A 456 -1.13 5.79 1.37
C VAL A 456 -2.24 4.90 0.80
N TRP A 457 -2.22 4.70 -0.52
CA TRP A 457 -3.18 3.90 -1.28
C TRP A 457 -2.68 2.48 -1.53
N LEU A 458 -1.36 2.28 -1.53
CA LEU A 458 -0.75 0.96 -1.60
C LEU A 458 -1.00 0.25 -0.28
N ASP A 459 -1.73 -0.87 -0.33
CA ASP A 459 -1.63 -1.86 0.72
C ASP A 459 -0.29 -2.61 0.52
N PRO A 460 0.66 -2.58 1.47
CA PRO A 460 1.82 -3.49 1.44
C PRO A 460 1.36 -4.96 1.40
N ASP A 461 0.17 -5.19 1.96
CA ASP A 461 -0.73 -6.34 1.92
C ASP A 461 -1.44 -6.63 0.58
N ALA A 462 -1.39 -5.78 -0.45
CA ALA A 462 -2.24 -5.86 -1.66
C ALA A 462 -2.15 -7.18 -2.43
N ARG A 463 -1.20 -8.06 -2.08
CA ARG A 463 -1.20 -9.47 -2.51
C ARG A 463 -2.26 -10.34 -1.81
N ARG A 464 -3.05 -9.80 -0.87
CA ARG A 464 -4.12 -10.50 -0.12
C ARG A 464 -5.34 -9.60 0.05
N VAL A 465 -6.29 -9.84 -0.83
CA VAL A 465 -7.58 -9.17 -0.99
C VAL A 465 -8.47 -9.38 0.25
N PRO A 466 -8.95 -8.32 0.92
CA PRO A 466 -10.04 -8.42 1.88
C PRO A 466 -11.30 -8.96 1.18
N VAL A 467 -12.02 -9.89 1.82
CA VAL A 467 -13.23 -10.53 1.25
C VAL A 467 -14.34 -9.50 0.91
N THR A 468 -14.27 -8.27 1.43
CA THR A 468 -15.37 -7.30 1.35
C THR A 468 -15.08 -5.96 0.66
N SER A 469 -13.85 -5.66 0.22
CA SER A 469 -13.58 -4.40 -0.52
C SER A 469 -12.67 -4.61 -1.73
N ALA A 470 -13.23 -4.27 -2.89
CA ALA A 470 -12.67 -4.37 -4.23
C ALA A 470 -12.46 -5.80 -4.77
N ARG A 471 -13.14 -6.07 -5.90
CA ARG A 471 -13.08 -7.27 -6.73
C ARG A 471 -11.67 -7.53 -7.30
N ALA A 472 -10.68 -7.87 -6.47
CA ALA A 472 -9.52 -8.58 -6.98
C ALA A 472 -9.96 -10.03 -7.22
N ARG A 473 -10.56 -10.21 -8.40
CA ARG A 473 -11.07 -11.46 -8.94
C ARG A 473 -9.88 -12.37 -9.20
N LEU A 474 -9.52 -13.22 -8.24
CA LEU A 474 -8.64 -14.36 -8.54
C LEU A 474 -9.31 -15.16 -9.66
N ALA A 475 -8.71 -15.12 -10.86
CA ALA A 475 -9.20 -15.84 -12.01
C ALA A 475 -8.69 -17.29 -11.95
N LEU A 476 -9.61 -18.22 -11.80
CA LEU A 476 -9.39 -19.65 -11.84
C LEU A 476 -9.93 -20.21 -13.15
N ARG A 477 -9.39 -21.33 -13.62
CA ARG A 477 -9.85 -21.98 -14.85
C ARG A 477 -11.31 -22.42 -14.69
N ALA A 478 -12.13 -22.16 -15.71
CA ALA A 478 -13.58 -22.37 -15.69
C ALA A 478 -14.02 -23.76 -15.20
N GLU A 479 -13.27 -24.80 -15.55
CA GLU A 479 -13.50 -26.19 -15.14
C GLU A 479 -13.57 -26.41 -13.62
N HIS A 480 -12.88 -25.58 -12.84
CA HIS A 480 -12.86 -25.68 -11.37
C HIS A 480 -14.14 -25.16 -10.72
N ALA A 481 -15.01 -24.46 -11.46
CA ALA A 481 -16.33 -24.06 -10.96
C ALA A 481 -17.16 -25.27 -10.53
N ALA A 482 -16.97 -26.43 -11.19
CA ALA A 482 -17.68 -27.66 -10.88
C ALA A 482 -17.20 -28.35 -9.58
N LEU A 483 -16.02 -27.96 -9.05
CA LEU A 483 -15.48 -28.53 -7.81
C LEU A 483 -16.12 -27.89 -6.56
N VAL A 484 -16.73 -26.72 -6.70
CA VAL A 484 -17.29 -25.94 -5.60
C VAL A 484 -18.82 -25.94 -5.71
N PRO A 485 -19.57 -26.23 -4.63
CA PRO A 485 -21.02 -26.13 -4.64
C PRO A 485 -21.48 -24.75 -5.11
N PRO A 486 -22.55 -24.62 -5.92
CA PRO A 486 -23.00 -23.33 -6.46
C PRO A 486 -23.24 -22.27 -5.38
N GLU A 487 -23.78 -22.69 -4.24
CA GLU A 487 -24.06 -21.86 -3.07
C GLU A 487 -22.77 -21.26 -2.49
N VAL A 488 -21.70 -22.06 -2.44
CA VAL A 488 -20.37 -21.64 -2.03
C VAL A 488 -19.71 -20.79 -3.12
N ALA A 489 -19.83 -21.16 -4.39
CA ALA A 489 -19.20 -20.44 -5.50
C ALA A 489 -19.71 -18.99 -5.63
N THR A 490 -21.01 -18.76 -5.45
CA THR A 490 -21.62 -17.41 -5.48
C THR A 490 -21.21 -16.52 -4.30
N ALA A 491 -20.78 -17.13 -3.20
CA ALA A 491 -20.37 -16.47 -1.97
C ALA A 491 -18.91 -15.97 -1.98
N LEU A 492 -18.10 -16.42 -2.95
CA LEU A 492 -16.66 -16.29 -2.93
C LEU A 492 -16.14 -15.18 -3.85
N PRO A 493 -15.01 -14.53 -3.52
CA PRO A 493 -14.34 -13.57 -4.39
C PRO A 493 -13.53 -14.26 -5.51
N LEU A 494 -14.00 -15.41 -6.02
CA LEU A 494 -13.36 -16.16 -7.09
C LEU A 494 -14.07 -15.91 -8.42
N ARG A 495 -13.32 -15.73 -9.49
CA ARG A 495 -13.86 -15.71 -10.86
C ARG A 495 -13.40 -16.96 -11.57
N PHE A 496 -14.34 -17.76 -12.06
CA PHE A 496 -14.04 -18.86 -12.97
C PHE A 496 -14.09 -18.34 -14.41
N THR A 497 -13.02 -18.49 -15.17
CA THR A 497 -12.87 -17.94 -16.53
C THR A 497 -12.18 -18.92 -17.47
N SER A 498 -12.55 -18.86 -18.75
CA SER A 498 -11.89 -19.59 -19.84
C SER A 498 -10.68 -18.82 -20.39
N GLU A 499 -10.61 -17.52 -20.16
CA GLU A 499 -9.48 -16.68 -20.55
C GLU A 499 -8.32 -16.89 -19.56
N VAL A 500 -7.32 -17.67 -19.98
CA VAL A 500 -6.04 -17.78 -19.27
C VAL A 500 -5.21 -16.56 -19.63
N ARG A 501 -5.26 -15.51 -18.81
CA ARG A 501 -4.26 -14.45 -18.86
C ARG A 501 -3.16 -14.81 -17.87
N SER A 502 -1.90 -14.66 -18.30
CA SER A 502 -0.78 -14.52 -17.36
C SER A 502 -1.20 -13.48 -16.34
N GLN A 503 -1.48 -13.91 -15.11
CA GLN A 503 -1.74 -12.95 -14.06
C GLN A 503 -0.42 -12.26 -13.74
N ASP A 504 -0.36 -10.94 -13.90
CA ASP A 504 0.70 -10.08 -13.37
C ASP A 504 0.63 -10.08 -11.83
N LEU A 505 0.85 -11.25 -11.22
CA LEU A 505 1.02 -11.39 -9.80
C LEU A 505 2.52 -11.27 -9.51
N PRO A 506 2.93 -10.34 -8.63
CA PRO A 506 4.33 -9.99 -8.49
C PRO A 506 5.18 -11.19 -8.08
N GLY A 507 6.09 -11.57 -8.97
CA GLY A 507 7.31 -12.32 -8.70
C GLY A 507 7.13 -13.79 -8.32
N LEU A 508 7.30 -14.67 -9.31
CA LEU A 508 8.05 -15.91 -9.09
C LEU A 508 9.42 -15.55 -8.50
N ALA A 509 9.60 -15.71 -7.20
CA ALA A 509 10.95 -15.76 -6.62
C ALA A 509 11.03 -16.41 -5.22
N ASP A 510 9.93 -16.72 -4.54
CA ASP A 510 10.06 -17.35 -3.23
C ASP A 510 10.23 -18.87 -3.34
N SER A 511 11.42 -19.27 -3.81
CA SER A 511 11.86 -20.66 -3.86
C SER A 511 11.80 -21.36 -2.48
N GLY A 512 11.69 -20.60 -1.39
CA GLY A 512 11.46 -21.12 -0.03
C GLY A 512 10.05 -21.69 0.13
N LEU A 513 9.02 -20.93 -0.23
CA LEU A 513 7.62 -21.38 -0.17
C LEU A 513 7.36 -22.61 -1.05
N LEU A 514 7.91 -22.63 -2.27
CA LEU A 514 7.83 -23.80 -3.15
C LEU A 514 8.55 -25.01 -2.53
N ARG A 515 9.72 -24.80 -1.92
CA ARG A 515 10.45 -25.87 -1.24
C ARG A 515 9.69 -26.43 -0.05
N ASP A 516 9.08 -25.59 0.77
CA ASP A 516 8.33 -26.03 1.95
C ASP A 516 7.01 -26.71 1.57
N TRP A 517 6.34 -26.22 0.52
CA TRP A 517 5.09 -26.79 0.02
C TRP A 517 5.32 -28.21 -0.52
N TYR A 518 6.34 -28.42 -1.36
CA TYR A 518 6.64 -29.72 -1.99
C TYR A 518 7.49 -30.67 -1.12
N GLN A 519 7.89 -30.31 0.10
CA GLN A 519 8.65 -31.23 0.97
C GLN A 519 7.81 -32.47 1.36
N PRO A 520 8.42 -33.68 1.40
CA PRO A 520 9.86 -33.97 1.34
C PRO A 520 10.39 -34.29 -0.07
N ALA A 521 9.71 -33.86 -1.15
CA ALA A 521 10.11 -34.23 -2.51
C ALA A 521 11.63 -34.06 -2.69
N PRO A 522 12.32 -35.06 -3.27
CA PRO A 522 13.75 -34.99 -3.48
C PRO A 522 14.10 -33.68 -4.20
N ARG A 523 15.36 -33.23 -4.11
CA ARG A 523 15.95 -32.10 -4.87
C ARG A 523 15.96 -32.37 -6.39
N SER A 524 14.82 -32.82 -6.89
CA SER A 524 14.50 -33.06 -8.28
C SER A 524 14.48 -31.72 -8.97
N ARG A 525 14.85 -31.76 -10.25
CA ARG A 525 14.81 -30.60 -11.12
C ARG A 525 13.35 -30.17 -11.23
N LEU A 526 13.06 -28.93 -10.80
CA LEU A 526 11.74 -28.34 -11.03
C LEU A 526 11.53 -28.18 -12.54
N LEU A 527 10.37 -28.58 -13.03
CA LEU A 527 9.97 -28.43 -14.43
C LEU A 527 8.96 -27.29 -14.55
N SER A 528 9.05 -26.55 -15.67
CA SER A 528 8.03 -25.57 -16.03
C SER A 528 6.79 -26.26 -16.56
N ALA A 529 5.64 -25.88 -16.04
CA ALA A 529 4.32 -26.32 -16.48
C ALA A 529 3.26 -25.26 -16.14
N GLN A 530 2.05 -25.42 -16.64
CA GLN A 530 0.94 -24.53 -16.30
C GLN A 530 0.32 -24.90 -14.95
N CYS A 531 0.02 -23.88 -14.15
CA CYS A 531 -0.72 -24.01 -12.91
C CYS A 531 -2.10 -24.62 -13.19
N ARG A 532 -2.41 -25.72 -12.51
CA ARG A 532 -3.68 -26.42 -12.68
C ARG A 532 -4.89 -25.54 -12.33
N LEU A 533 -4.75 -24.65 -11.34
CA LEU A 533 -5.83 -23.78 -10.87
C LEU A 533 -6.07 -22.53 -11.71
N CYS A 534 -5.02 -21.77 -12.02
CA CYS A 534 -5.16 -20.46 -12.69
C CYS A 534 -4.60 -20.41 -14.11
N GLY A 535 -3.84 -21.43 -14.54
CA GLY A 535 -3.21 -21.49 -15.86
C GLY A 535 -1.89 -20.72 -16.01
N SER A 536 -1.48 -19.91 -15.03
CA SER A 536 -0.18 -19.21 -15.03
C SER A 536 1.00 -20.19 -15.03
N GLU A 537 2.17 -19.73 -15.49
CA GLU A 537 3.40 -20.52 -15.40
C GLU A 537 3.75 -20.88 -13.95
N ALA A 538 4.26 -22.10 -13.77
CA ALA A 538 4.54 -22.68 -12.48
C ALA A 538 5.71 -23.66 -12.55
N LEU A 539 6.39 -23.83 -11.42
CA LEU A 539 7.49 -24.77 -11.26
C LEU A 539 7.07 -25.86 -10.26
N ALA A 540 7.24 -27.13 -10.63
CA ALA A 540 6.93 -28.27 -9.77
C ALA A 540 7.87 -29.46 -10.03
N PRO A 541 8.03 -30.38 -9.05
CA PRO A 541 8.60 -31.71 -9.31
C PRO A 541 7.84 -32.46 -10.41
N ALA A 542 8.54 -33.33 -11.15
CA ALA A 542 7.98 -34.04 -12.30
C ALA A 542 6.78 -34.95 -11.96
N ASP A 543 6.69 -35.40 -10.72
CA ASP A 543 5.68 -36.31 -10.17
C ASP A 543 4.63 -35.60 -9.29
N ALA A 544 4.68 -34.27 -9.19
CA ALA A 544 3.79 -33.49 -8.35
C ALA A 544 2.76 -32.69 -9.16
N ALA A 545 1.59 -32.44 -8.56
CA ALA A 545 0.60 -31.53 -9.12
C ALA A 545 1.16 -30.09 -9.18
N THR A 546 1.09 -29.47 -10.36
CA THR A 546 1.71 -28.16 -10.61
C THR A 546 0.80 -27.00 -10.22
N TYR A 547 1.26 -26.16 -9.29
CA TYR A 547 0.60 -24.91 -8.91
C TYR A 547 1.59 -23.74 -8.92
N CYS A 548 1.15 -22.56 -9.34
CA CYS A 548 2.00 -21.36 -9.30
C CYS A 548 2.21 -20.90 -7.85
N GLY A 549 3.28 -20.13 -7.62
CA GLY A 549 3.64 -19.62 -6.30
C GLY A 549 2.52 -18.78 -5.66
N ALA A 550 1.70 -18.08 -6.45
CA ALA A 550 0.57 -17.32 -5.93
C ALA A 550 -0.57 -18.20 -5.41
N CYS A 551 -0.99 -19.22 -6.18
CA CYS A 551 -2.01 -20.17 -5.73
C CYS A 551 -1.54 -20.94 -4.49
N ILE A 552 -0.26 -21.31 -4.44
CA ILE A 552 0.34 -21.94 -3.25
C ILE A 552 0.28 -21.00 -2.05
N ASN A 553 0.76 -19.76 -2.21
CA ASN A 553 0.75 -18.75 -1.16
C ASN A 553 -0.67 -18.53 -0.59
N LEU A 554 -1.68 -18.43 -1.46
CA LEU A 554 -3.09 -18.33 -1.05
C LEU A 554 -3.59 -19.60 -0.34
N ALA A 555 -3.22 -20.79 -0.80
CA ALA A 555 -3.61 -22.03 -0.15
C ALA A 555 -2.94 -22.19 1.23
N SER A 556 -1.65 -21.89 1.35
CA SER A 556 -0.93 -21.99 2.63
C SER A 556 -1.44 -20.99 3.67
N ARG A 557 -1.86 -19.80 3.23
CA ARG A 557 -2.23 -18.68 4.12
C ARG A 557 -3.73 -18.45 4.26
N GLY A 558 -4.55 -19.08 3.45
CA GLY A 558 -5.98 -18.78 3.35
C GLY A 558 -6.22 -17.45 2.63
N LEU A 559 -7.25 -17.44 1.79
CA LEU A 559 -7.85 -16.29 1.15
C LEU A 559 -8.84 -15.58 2.08
N LEU A 560 -9.58 -16.34 2.89
CA LEU A 560 -10.61 -15.80 3.79
C LEU A 560 -10.00 -15.37 5.14
N VAL A 561 -10.58 -14.32 5.72
CA VAL A 561 -10.24 -13.80 7.05
C VAL A 561 -11.52 -13.70 7.87
N ASP A 562 -11.51 -14.22 9.10
CA ASP A 562 -12.64 -14.03 10.01
C ASP A 562 -12.58 -12.65 10.64
N THR A 563 -13.45 -11.76 10.16
CA THR A 563 -13.63 -10.39 10.68
C THR A 563 -14.64 -10.34 11.84
N GLY A 564 -15.22 -11.48 12.22
CA GLY A 564 -16.28 -11.57 13.22
C GLY A 564 -17.62 -11.02 12.74
N CYS A 565 -17.80 -10.90 11.41
CA CYS A 565 -19.07 -10.62 10.76
C CYS A 565 -19.42 -11.78 9.83
N ASP A 566 -20.47 -12.53 10.18
CA ASP A 566 -20.87 -13.69 9.39
C ASP A 566 -21.47 -13.31 8.04
N GLY A 567 -21.22 -14.16 7.05
CA GLY A 567 -21.77 -14.01 5.72
C GLY A 567 -21.71 -15.30 4.91
N PRO A 568 -22.01 -15.26 3.61
CA PRO A 568 -21.93 -16.43 2.73
C PRO A 568 -20.55 -17.14 2.76
N TRP A 569 -19.48 -16.39 3.01
CA TRP A 569 -18.12 -16.92 3.19
C TRP A 569 -17.98 -17.83 4.43
N THR A 570 -18.79 -17.65 5.49
CA THR A 570 -18.82 -18.54 6.68
C THR A 570 -19.19 -19.97 6.28
N GLN A 571 -20.19 -20.11 5.41
CA GLN A 571 -20.61 -21.41 4.89
C GLN A 571 -19.53 -22.04 4.00
N ALA A 572 -18.83 -21.21 3.21
CA ALA A 572 -17.70 -21.67 2.40
C ALA A 572 -16.57 -22.25 3.27
N THR A 573 -16.24 -21.59 4.38
CA THR A 573 -15.24 -22.09 5.35
C THR A 573 -15.67 -23.41 5.98
N VAL A 574 -16.93 -23.52 6.45
CA VAL A 574 -17.47 -24.77 7.02
C VAL A 574 -17.43 -25.90 6.00
N TRP A 575 -17.87 -25.64 4.76
CA TRP A 575 -17.81 -26.61 3.67
C TRP A 575 -16.37 -27.05 3.38
N ALA A 576 -15.43 -26.10 3.29
CA ALA A 576 -14.04 -26.38 2.99
C ALA A 576 -13.37 -27.24 4.09
N LEU A 577 -13.61 -26.93 5.37
CA LEU A 577 -13.10 -27.73 6.49
C LEU A 577 -13.65 -29.15 6.47
N ARG A 578 -14.96 -29.31 6.27
CA ARG A 578 -15.59 -30.64 6.15
C ARG A 578 -15.04 -31.42 4.96
N THR A 579 -14.87 -30.76 3.82
CA THR A 579 -14.36 -31.39 2.60
C THR A 579 -12.92 -31.86 2.80
N LEU A 580 -12.06 -31.06 3.43
CA LEU A 580 -10.69 -31.45 3.74
C LEU A 580 -10.64 -32.60 4.75
N ALA A 581 -11.48 -32.53 5.78
CA ALA A 581 -11.61 -33.61 6.75
C ALA A 581 -12.08 -34.91 6.09
N GLU A 582 -13.03 -34.88 5.15
CA GLU A 582 -13.54 -36.09 4.51
C GLU A 582 -12.61 -36.64 3.42
N LYS A 583 -12.01 -35.76 2.60
CA LYS A 583 -11.31 -36.16 1.37
C LYS A 583 -9.80 -36.31 1.52
N GLU A 584 -9.22 -35.78 2.59
CA GLU A 584 -7.76 -35.78 2.76
C GLU A 584 -7.29 -36.25 4.13
N PHE A 585 -7.87 -35.71 5.21
CA PHE A 585 -7.30 -35.90 6.56
C PHE A 585 -8.05 -36.92 7.42
N SER A 586 -9.25 -37.29 7.03
CA SER A 586 -10.14 -38.25 7.73
C SER A 586 -10.46 -37.86 9.17
N GLY A 587 -10.36 -36.56 9.45
CA GLY A 587 -10.48 -35.96 10.77
C GLY A 587 -10.23 -34.44 10.72
N PRO A 588 -10.32 -33.73 11.86
CA PRO A 588 -10.04 -32.30 11.91
C PRO A 588 -8.61 -32.01 11.46
N PRO A 589 -8.41 -31.17 10.41
CA PRO A 589 -7.08 -30.87 9.92
C PRO A 589 -6.32 -29.95 10.89
N SER A 590 -5.00 -30.10 10.97
CA SER A 590 -4.13 -29.15 11.67
C SER A 590 -3.66 -28.01 10.76
N LEU A 591 -3.28 -26.87 11.33
CA LEU A 591 -2.70 -25.76 10.56
C LEU A 591 -1.43 -26.17 9.79
N ALA A 592 -0.60 -27.04 10.37
CA ALA A 592 0.64 -27.51 9.75
C ALA A 592 0.39 -28.35 8.48
N GLN A 593 -0.67 -29.16 8.47
CA GLN A 593 -1.04 -29.96 7.31
C GLN A 593 -1.61 -29.13 6.17
N LEU A 594 -2.34 -28.08 6.53
CA LEU A 594 -2.95 -27.18 5.54
C LEU A 594 -1.91 -26.33 4.81
N ALA A 595 -0.68 -26.27 5.33
CA ALA A 595 0.48 -25.65 4.72
C ALA A 595 1.27 -26.59 3.77
N ARG A 596 0.76 -27.79 3.43
CA ARG A 596 1.44 -28.77 2.56
C ARG A 596 0.61 -29.12 1.31
N VAL A 597 1.30 -29.63 0.28
CA VAL A 597 0.68 -30.22 -0.92
C VAL A 597 -0.26 -31.36 -0.52
N PRO A 598 -1.44 -31.48 -1.17
CA PRO A 598 -2.30 -32.64 -0.98
C PRO A 598 -1.59 -33.95 -1.29
N GLY A 599 -1.81 -34.97 -0.45
CA GLY A 599 -1.21 -36.29 -0.63
C GLY A 599 -1.67 -37.01 -1.92
N PRO A 600 -0.95 -38.06 -2.36
CA PRO A 600 -1.36 -38.87 -3.51
C PRO A 600 -2.74 -39.52 -3.28
N GLY A 601 -3.55 -39.56 -4.33
CA GLY A 601 -4.92 -40.10 -4.30
C GLY A 601 -5.99 -39.10 -3.82
N VAL A 602 -5.60 -37.91 -3.38
CA VAL A 602 -6.52 -36.82 -3.02
C VAL A 602 -6.91 -36.02 -4.27
N PRO A 603 -8.16 -35.56 -4.40
CA PRO A 603 -8.55 -34.57 -5.41
C PRO A 603 -7.79 -33.25 -5.21
N ALA A 604 -6.55 -33.16 -5.72
CA ALA A 604 -5.59 -32.14 -5.34
C ALA A 604 -6.09 -30.71 -5.62
N ASP A 605 -6.74 -30.47 -6.77
CA ASP A 605 -7.25 -29.15 -7.12
C ASP A 605 -8.34 -28.69 -6.13
N LEU A 606 -9.27 -29.59 -5.76
CA LEU A 606 -10.29 -29.33 -4.74
C LEU A 606 -9.65 -29.06 -3.38
N ALA A 607 -8.66 -29.87 -2.99
CA ALA A 607 -7.99 -29.74 -1.70
C ALA A 607 -7.20 -28.42 -1.59
N VAL A 608 -6.56 -27.96 -2.67
CA VAL A 608 -5.91 -26.64 -2.71
C VAL A 608 -6.95 -25.52 -2.65
N LEU A 609 -8.06 -25.63 -3.38
CA LEU A 609 -9.16 -24.65 -3.31
C LEU A 609 -9.74 -24.57 -1.89
N CYS A 610 -10.05 -25.71 -1.26
CA CYS A 610 -10.56 -25.71 0.11
C CYS A 610 -9.57 -25.07 1.08
N ARG A 611 -8.26 -25.29 0.96
CA ARG A 611 -7.25 -24.62 1.80
C ARG A 611 -7.29 -23.10 1.68
N MET A 612 -7.52 -22.56 0.47
CA MET A 612 -7.73 -21.12 0.27
C MET A 612 -8.96 -20.62 1.05
N LEU A 613 -10.00 -21.43 1.20
CA LEU A 613 -11.25 -21.01 1.85
C LEU A 613 -11.26 -21.16 3.38
N VAL A 614 -10.16 -21.59 3.98
CA VAL A 614 -10.06 -21.73 5.43
C VAL A 614 -9.25 -20.56 6.00
N PRO A 615 -9.81 -19.76 6.92
CA PRO A 615 -9.10 -18.69 7.60
C PRO A 615 -7.90 -19.22 8.40
N ARG A 616 -6.71 -18.64 8.18
CA ARG A 616 -5.47 -19.02 8.92
C ARG A 616 -5.04 -18.01 9.97
N MET A 617 -5.50 -16.77 9.87
CA MET A 617 -5.18 -15.71 10.81
C MET A 617 -6.38 -14.78 10.95
N ALA A 618 -6.74 -14.46 12.19
CA ALA A 618 -7.50 -13.25 12.46
C ALA A 618 -6.55 -12.07 12.18
N ARG A 619 -6.75 -11.33 11.07
CA ARG A 619 -6.30 -9.94 11.07
C ARG A 619 -7.03 -9.25 12.22
N LEU A 620 -6.37 -8.26 12.80
CA LEU A 620 -6.91 -7.26 13.71
C LEU A 620 -8.38 -6.93 13.36
N PRO A 621 -9.36 -7.62 13.98
CA PRO A 621 -10.76 -7.51 13.59
C PRO A 621 -11.26 -6.19 14.15
N VAL A 622 -11.91 -5.38 13.32
CA VAL A 622 -12.44 -4.10 13.79
C VAL A 622 -13.95 -4.16 13.80
N ARG A 623 -14.56 -3.80 14.95
CA ARG A 623 -16.01 -3.85 15.19
C ARG A 623 -16.64 -5.15 14.72
N TYR A 624 -16.24 -6.25 15.33
CA TYR A 624 -16.89 -7.52 15.06
C TYR A 624 -18.29 -7.58 15.69
N GLN A 625 -19.24 -8.22 14.99
CA GLN A 625 -20.57 -8.53 15.55
C GLN A 625 -20.50 -9.73 16.50
N ARG A 626 -19.61 -10.67 16.21
CA ARG A 626 -19.24 -11.79 17.08
C ARG A 626 -17.73 -11.93 17.16
N LYS A 627 -17.22 -12.43 18.28
CA LYS A 627 -15.79 -12.76 18.41
C LYS A 627 -15.34 -13.56 17.16
N PRO A 628 -14.24 -13.17 16.49
CA PRO A 628 -13.64 -14.00 15.45
C PRO A 628 -13.24 -15.35 16.03
N LEU A 629 -13.58 -16.41 15.32
CA LEU A 629 -13.34 -17.77 15.77
C LEU A 629 -11.85 -18.08 15.61
N SER A 630 -11.26 -18.60 16.67
CA SER A 630 -9.99 -19.33 16.60
C SER A 630 -10.13 -20.53 15.65
N PHE A 631 -9.00 -21.07 15.19
CA PHE A 631 -9.02 -22.24 14.31
C PHE A 631 -9.76 -23.43 14.94
N THR A 632 -9.62 -23.65 16.24
CA THR A 632 -10.36 -24.68 16.99
C THR A 632 -11.86 -24.41 17.02
N GLU A 633 -12.27 -23.16 17.22
CA GLU A 633 -13.69 -22.77 17.16
C GLU A 633 -14.26 -22.93 15.74
N TRP A 634 -13.46 -22.72 14.69
CA TRP A 634 -13.85 -23.03 13.31
C TRP A 634 -14.04 -24.53 13.06
N LEU A 635 -13.17 -25.38 13.61
CA LEU A 635 -13.35 -26.83 13.57
C LEU A 635 -14.64 -27.25 14.30
N ALA A 636 -14.94 -26.63 15.45
CA ALA A 636 -16.19 -26.86 16.17
C ALA A 636 -17.41 -26.38 15.36
N ALA A 637 -17.35 -25.19 14.75
CA ALA A 637 -18.40 -24.67 13.88
C ALA A 637 -18.64 -25.57 12.65
N ALA A 638 -17.58 -26.22 12.16
CA ALA A 638 -17.68 -27.22 11.10
C ALA A 638 -18.24 -28.57 11.59
N GLY A 639 -18.49 -28.75 12.90
CA GLY A 639 -18.92 -30.02 13.48
C GLY A 639 -17.82 -31.08 13.46
N LEU A 640 -16.55 -30.66 13.38
CA LEU A 640 -15.41 -31.57 13.42
C LEU A 640 -14.91 -31.82 14.84
N LEU A 641 -15.43 -31.11 15.84
CA LEU A 641 -15.15 -31.34 17.26
C LEU A 641 -16.49 -31.60 17.98
N ASP A 642 -16.89 -32.87 18.12
CA ASP A 642 -18.10 -33.24 18.88
C ASP A 642 -17.99 -32.78 20.34
N GLU A 643 -19.02 -32.10 20.87
CA GLU A 643 -19.29 -31.59 22.25
C GLU A 643 -18.09 -31.19 23.16
N GLY A 644 -16.89 -31.05 22.61
CA GLY A 644 -15.63 -30.91 23.32
C GLY A 644 -15.25 -29.46 23.53
N LEU A 645 -15.96 -28.78 24.41
CA LEU A 645 -15.54 -27.48 24.94
C LEU A 645 -14.11 -27.59 25.50
N SER A 646 -13.22 -26.71 25.03
CA SER A 646 -11.89 -26.49 25.60
C SER A 646 -12.03 -26.22 27.11
N THR A 647 -11.59 -27.16 27.95
CA THR A 647 -11.54 -26.94 29.40
C THR A 647 -10.19 -26.31 29.75
N PRO A 648 -10.04 -25.64 30.92
CA PRO A 648 -8.74 -25.18 31.42
C PRO A 648 -7.68 -26.29 31.59
N ARG A 649 -8.04 -27.56 31.32
CA ARG A 649 -7.20 -28.76 31.44
C ARG A 649 -6.94 -29.48 30.11
N GLY A 650 -7.35 -28.91 28.97
CA GLY A 650 -7.12 -29.46 27.63
C GLY A 650 -8.40 -29.70 26.80
N THR A 651 -8.20 -30.08 25.52
CA THR A 651 -9.26 -30.40 24.55
C THR A 651 -9.60 -31.88 24.64
N ARG A 652 -10.76 -32.22 25.19
CA ARG A 652 -11.30 -33.59 25.09
C ARG A 652 -12.08 -33.73 23.79
N SER A 653 -11.78 -34.77 23.03
CA SER A 653 -12.47 -35.08 21.77
C SER A 653 -12.55 -36.58 21.56
N VAL A 654 -13.36 -37.02 20.60
CA VAL A 654 -13.52 -38.42 20.23
C VAL A 654 -13.02 -38.59 18.80
N ALA A 655 -12.17 -39.61 18.56
CA ALA A 655 -11.71 -39.99 17.24
C ALA A 655 -12.82 -40.69 16.44
N SER A 656 -12.62 -40.84 15.14
CA SER A 656 -13.57 -41.35 14.16
C SER A 656 -13.97 -42.81 14.39
N ASP A 657 -13.14 -43.59 15.07
CA ASP A 657 -13.42 -44.97 15.49
C ASP A 657 -14.00 -45.08 16.91
N GLY A 658 -14.22 -43.94 17.58
CA GLY A 658 -14.83 -43.85 18.91
C GLY A 658 -13.85 -43.75 20.07
N HIS A 659 -12.54 -43.69 19.83
CA HIS A 659 -11.55 -43.52 20.88
C HIS A 659 -11.59 -42.15 21.55
N ALA A 660 -11.44 -42.12 22.89
CA ALA A 660 -11.41 -40.89 23.65
C ALA A 660 -10.01 -40.28 23.66
N CYS A 661 -9.88 -39.05 23.19
CA CYS A 661 -8.62 -38.32 23.08
C CYS A 661 -8.57 -37.13 24.05
N ARG A 662 -7.43 -36.93 24.69
CA ARG A 662 -7.18 -35.87 25.68
C ARG A 662 -6.50 -34.64 25.08
N SER A 663 -6.10 -34.73 23.82
CA SER A 663 -5.55 -33.63 23.03
C SER A 663 -5.96 -33.73 21.56
N LEU A 664 -5.87 -32.60 20.83
CA LEU A 664 -6.05 -32.60 19.37
C LEU A 664 -4.93 -33.37 18.66
N LEU A 665 -3.72 -33.37 19.22
CA LEU A 665 -2.60 -34.19 18.73
C LEU A 665 -2.98 -35.67 18.79
N GLU A 666 -3.50 -36.12 19.92
CA GLU A 666 -3.93 -37.51 20.08
C GLU A 666 -5.02 -37.89 19.09
N ARG A 667 -6.08 -37.10 19.02
CA ARG A 667 -7.17 -37.37 18.08
C ARG A 667 -6.67 -37.46 16.65
N HIS A 668 -5.76 -36.58 16.27
CA HIS A 668 -5.27 -36.54 14.91
C HIS A 668 -4.46 -37.79 14.53
N VAL A 669 -3.64 -38.29 15.45
CA VAL A 669 -2.87 -39.53 15.24
C VAL A 669 -3.80 -40.74 15.21
N ASP A 670 -4.80 -40.76 16.09
CA ASP A 670 -5.83 -41.81 16.17
C ASP A 670 -6.68 -41.88 14.88
N ASP A 671 -7.25 -40.75 14.45
CA ASP A 671 -7.99 -40.62 13.19
C ASP A 671 -7.18 -41.09 11.97
N PHE A 672 -5.87 -40.76 11.95
CA PHE A 672 -4.97 -41.23 10.89
C PHE A 672 -4.85 -42.76 10.89
N MET A 673 -4.60 -43.38 12.05
CA MET A 673 -4.47 -44.83 12.16
C MET A 673 -5.78 -45.54 11.79
N ALA A 674 -6.91 -45.07 12.32
CA ALA A 674 -8.24 -45.59 12.01
C ALA A 674 -8.55 -45.54 10.51
N HIS A 675 -8.30 -44.40 9.87
CA HIS A 675 -8.55 -44.21 8.44
C HIS A 675 -7.74 -45.15 7.55
N HIS A 676 -6.48 -45.38 7.92
CA HIS A 676 -5.56 -46.25 7.18
C HIS A 676 -5.69 -47.73 7.55
N GLY A 677 -6.63 -48.09 8.43
CA GLY A 677 -6.83 -49.48 8.86
C GLY A 677 -5.67 -50.03 9.70
N ILE A 678 -4.89 -49.15 10.32
CA ILE A 678 -3.82 -49.53 11.24
C ILE A 678 -4.46 -49.95 12.55
N GLU A 679 -4.41 -51.24 12.88
CA GLU A 679 -4.93 -51.77 14.13
C GLU A 679 -4.16 -51.19 15.32
N HIS A 680 -4.87 -50.54 16.25
CA HIS A 680 -4.27 -49.91 17.41
C HIS A 680 -5.16 -50.02 18.66
N GLU A 681 -4.52 -50.14 19.83
CA GLU A 681 -5.14 -50.15 21.16
C GLU A 681 -4.78 -48.87 21.92
N VAL A 682 -5.78 -48.22 22.51
CA VAL A 682 -5.62 -46.94 23.23
C VAL A 682 -5.24 -47.13 24.69
N GLU A 683 -4.31 -46.28 25.14
CA GLU A 683 -3.75 -46.24 26.48
C GLU A 683 -3.31 -47.62 27.07
N PRO A 684 -2.53 -48.44 26.33
CA PRO A 684 -2.07 -49.74 26.79
C PRO A 684 -1.02 -49.59 27.91
N SER A 685 -0.89 -50.62 28.74
CA SER A 685 0.13 -50.62 29.80
C SER A 685 1.51 -50.92 29.23
N TRP A 686 2.51 -50.11 29.60
CA TRP A 686 3.91 -50.48 29.41
C TRP A 686 4.25 -51.71 30.27
N PRO A 687 5.09 -52.65 29.80
CA PRO A 687 5.52 -53.78 30.62
C PRO A 687 6.19 -53.33 31.92
N ALA A 688 5.98 -54.08 32.99
CA ALA A 688 6.57 -53.80 34.29
C ALA A 688 8.11 -53.89 34.21
N HIS A 689 8.82 -52.92 34.80
CA HIS A 689 10.27 -52.93 34.84
C HIS A 689 10.81 -52.40 36.18
N PRO A 690 11.70 -53.12 36.89
CA PRO A 690 12.13 -52.78 38.25
C PRO A 690 12.79 -51.40 38.40
N ARG A 691 13.39 -50.88 37.32
CA ARG A 691 14.10 -49.59 37.33
C ARG A 691 13.34 -48.49 36.60
N TRP A 692 12.73 -48.83 35.48
CA TRP A 692 12.24 -47.85 34.51
C TRP A 692 10.72 -47.70 34.53
N ASN A 693 9.98 -48.72 35.02
CA ASN A 693 8.52 -48.69 35.12
C ASN A 693 8.03 -49.32 36.44
N THR A 694 8.28 -48.60 37.54
CA THR A 694 7.88 -49.00 38.90
C THR A 694 6.46 -48.57 39.28
N THR A 695 5.82 -47.75 38.46
CA THR A 695 4.57 -47.04 38.80
C THR A 695 3.41 -47.34 37.85
N GLY A 696 3.63 -48.17 36.81
CA GLY A 696 2.60 -48.52 35.83
C GLY A 696 2.37 -47.42 34.80
N MET A 697 3.36 -47.18 33.94
CA MET A 697 3.24 -46.26 32.80
C MET A 697 2.31 -46.82 31.73
N ARG A 698 1.67 -45.91 31.01
CA ARG A 698 0.84 -46.22 29.85
C ARG A 698 1.40 -45.51 28.62
N ALA A 699 1.34 -46.18 27.47
CA ALA A 699 1.55 -45.54 26.19
C ALA A 699 0.28 -44.84 25.75
N ASP A 700 0.34 -44.05 24.68
CA ASP A 700 -0.87 -43.49 24.09
C ASP A 700 -1.53 -44.53 23.19
N TRP A 701 -0.74 -45.27 22.39
CA TRP A 701 -1.23 -46.42 21.61
C TRP A 701 -0.26 -47.61 21.58
N ARG A 702 -0.80 -48.79 21.24
CA ARG A 702 -0.06 -49.98 20.83
C ARG A 702 -0.60 -50.49 19.52
N LEU A 703 0.28 -50.67 18.53
CA LEU A 703 -0.06 -51.23 17.22
C LEU A 703 -0.13 -52.76 17.28
N GLY A 704 -0.75 -53.39 16.27
CA GLY A 704 -0.97 -54.83 16.21
C GLY A 704 0.30 -55.71 16.32
N ASP A 705 1.48 -55.18 15.97
CA ASP A 705 2.77 -55.87 16.10
C ASP A 705 3.44 -55.70 17.49
N GLY A 706 2.79 -54.97 18.40
CA GLY A 706 3.30 -54.66 19.73
C GLY A 706 4.15 -53.39 19.82
N THR A 707 4.31 -52.63 18.73
CA THR A 707 4.94 -51.31 18.72
C THR A 707 4.16 -50.33 19.59
N MET A 708 4.87 -49.57 20.43
CA MET A 708 4.28 -48.53 21.26
C MET A 708 4.38 -47.18 20.55
N VAL A 709 3.34 -46.36 20.64
CA VAL A 709 3.28 -45.02 20.06
C VAL A 709 3.01 -44.00 21.18
N GLU A 710 3.75 -42.90 21.17
CA GLU A 710 3.66 -41.81 22.16
C GLU A 710 3.53 -40.46 21.45
N ALA A 711 2.50 -39.70 21.81
CA ALA A 711 2.25 -38.34 21.35
C ALA A 711 2.83 -37.32 22.36
N PHE A 712 3.97 -36.72 22.02
CA PHE A 712 4.62 -35.75 22.89
C PHE A 712 4.24 -34.31 22.52
N GLY A 713 3.29 -33.73 23.26
CA GLY A 713 2.75 -32.39 22.99
C GLY A 713 3.23 -31.25 23.91
N LEU A 714 4.02 -31.52 24.95
CA LEU A 714 4.40 -30.54 25.98
C LEU A 714 5.92 -30.56 26.29
N GLU A 715 6.75 -30.09 25.36
CA GLU A 715 8.21 -30.04 25.58
C GLU A 715 8.62 -28.78 26.37
N GLY A 716 9.64 -28.89 27.25
CA GLY A 716 10.21 -27.76 27.99
C GLY A 716 9.88 -27.68 29.49
N HIS A 717 9.26 -28.72 30.06
CA HIS A 717 9.04 -28.86 31.50
C HIS A 717 9.87 -30.03 32.04
N GLY A 718 10.86 -29.76 32.90
CA GLY A 718 11.84 -30.77 33.32
C GLY A 718 11.27 -32.06 33.96
N ALA A 719 10.07 -32.03 34.54
CA ALA A 719 9.38 -33.23 35.04
C ALA A 719 8.72 -34.08 33.93
N TYR A 720 8.35 -33.46 32.81
CA TYR A 720 7.81 -34.12 31.62
C TYR A 720 8.94 -34.78 30.82
N ASP A 721 10.03 -34.06 30.59
CA ASP A 721 11.20 -34.57 29.86
C ASP A 721 11.77 -35.84 30.55
N ALA A 722 11.80 -35.86 31.89
CA ALA A 722 12.18 -37.03 32.67
C ALA A 722 11.25 -38.24 32.46
N LYS A 723 9.96 -38.04 32.14
CA LYS A 723 9.04 -39.13 31.82
C LYS A 723 9.31 -39.67 30.42
N VAL A 724 9.57 -38.80 29.44
CA VAL A 724 9.93 -39.18 28.07
C VAL A 724 11.21 -40.03 28.08
N GLU A 725 12.25 -39.56 28.76
CA GLU A 725 13.53 -40.30 28.86
C GLU A 725 13.37 -41.67 29.51
N ARG A 726 12.53 -41.80 30.54
CA ARG A 726 12.24 -43.12 31.13
C ARG A 726 11.53 -44.06 30.17
N LYS A 727 10.61 -43.56 29.35
CA LYS A 727 9.89 -44.37 28.34
C LYS A 727 10.85 -44.83 27.24
N ARG A 728 11.75 -43.95 26.78
CA ARG A 728 12.84 -44.30 25.84
C ARG A 728 13.76 -45.38 26.41
N ALA A 729 14.22 -45.20 27.65
CA ALA A 729 15.09 -46.17 28.33
C ALA A 729 14.38 -47.52 28.54
N LEU A 730 13.09 -47.51 28.86
CA LEU A 730 12.27 -48.71 29.00
C LEU A 730 12.11 -49.44 27.67
N ALA A 731 11.78 -48.71 26.59
CA ALA A 731 11.62 -49.27 25.25
C ALA A 731 12.92 -49.95 24.79
N HIS A 732 14.06 -49.27 24.97
CA HIS A 732 15.37 -49.81 24.64
C HIS A 732 15.70 -51.08 25.43
N GLU A 733 15.52 -51.07 26.76
CA GLU A 733 15.82 -52.22 27.62
C GLU A 733 14.96 -53.45 27.29
N LEU A 734 13.70 -53.24 26.91
CA LEU A 734 12.76 -54.30 26.61
C LEU A 734 12.72 -54.70 25.13
N GLY A 735 13.50 -54.05 24.27
CA GLY A 735 13.47 -54.27 22.81
C GLY A 735 12.12 -53.93 22.17
N VAL A 736 11.34 -53.05 22.81
CA VAL A 736 10.04 -52.60 22.29
C VAL A 736 10.28 -51.47 21.29
N ARG A 737 9.74 -51.61 20.08
CA ARG A 737 9.76 -50.52 19.10
C ARG A 737 8.91 -49.36 19.62
N LEU A 738 9.49 -48.16 19.66
CA LEU A 738 8.82 -46.94 20.09
C LEU A 738 8.74 -45.96 18.91
N VAL A 739 7.52 -45.55 18.57
CA VAL A 739 7.24 -44.45 17.63
C VAL A 739 6.91 -43.21 18.44
N GLU A 740 7.69 -42.15 18.25
CA GLU A 740 7.44 -40.85 18.88
C GLU A 740 6.81 -39.92 17.87
N VAL A 741 5.70 -39.31 18.24
CA VAL A 741 4.98 -38.34 17.40
C VAL A 741 4.90 -37.01 18.13
N ARG A 742 5.41 -35.95 17.51
CA ARG A 742 5.26 -34.57 17.98
C ARG A 742 4.29 -33.78 17.12
N THR A 743 3.97 -32.57 17.55
CA THR A 743 3.09 -31.67 16.77
C THR A 743 3.66 -31.40 15.37
N GLU A 744 4.99 -31.32 15.24
CA GLU A 744 5.69 -31.08 13.97
C GLU A 744 5.62 -32.31 13.04
N ASP A 745 5.42 -33.50 13.61
CA ASP A 745 5.33 -34.77 12.87
C ASP A 745 3.94 -35.00 12.26
N LEU A 746 2.92 -34.23 12.65
CA LEU A 746 1.55 -34.36 12.13
C LEU A 746 1.46 -34.26 10.60
N GLY A 747 2.35 -33.50 9.97
CA GLY A 747 2.40 -33.40 8.51
C GLY A 747 3.07 -34.61 7.82
N ARG A 748 3.74 -35.50 8.57
CA ARG A 748 4.53 -36.63 8.06
C ARG A 748 4.03 -37.98 8.58
N LEU A 749 2.80 -38.08 9.09
CA LEU A 749 2.30 -39.33 9.68
C LEU A 749 2.39 -40.52 8.72
N ARG A 750 2.20 -40.31 7.41
CA ARG A 750 2.42 -41.37 6.42
C ARG A 750 3.84 -41.91 6.37
N GLU A 751 4.84 -41.06 6.57
CA GLU A 751 6.24 -41.49 6.67
C GLU A 751 6.50 -42.16 8.01
N THR A 752 5.98 -41.59 9.10
CA THR A 752 6.11 -42.12 10.45
C THR A 752 5.52 -43.52 10.57
N PHE A 753 4.38 -43.76 9.92
CA PHE A 753 3.66 -45.02 9.94
C PHE A 753 3.84 -45.85 8.65
N ALA A 754 4.86 -45.57 7.84
CA ALA A 754 5.05 -46.21 6.54
C ALA A 754 5.11 -47.75 6.58
N ASP A 755 5.58 -48.34 7.69
CA ASP A 755 5.66 -49.80 7.86
C ASP A 755 4.29 -50.48 8.08
N TRP A 756 3.23 -49.70 8.35
CA TRP A 756 1.89 -50.19 8.64
C TRP A 756 0.84 -49.73 7.60
N LEU A 757 1.27 -49.01 6.56
CA LEU A 757 0.46 -48.64 5.38
C LEU A 757 0.63 -49.68 4.28
#